data_AF-A0A7C6H8C3-F1
#
_entry.id   AF-A0A7C6H8C3-F1
#
_cell.length_a   1.000
_cell.length_b   1.000
_cell.length_c   1.000
_cell.angle_alpha   90.00
_cell.angle_beta   90.00
_cell.angle_gamma   90.00
#
_symmetry.space_group_name_H-M   'P 1'
#
loop_
_entity.id
_entity.type
_entity.pdbx_description
1 polymer ?
#
loop_
_entity_poly.entity_id
_entity_poly.type
_entity_poly.pdbx_seq_one_letter_code
_entity_poly.pdbx_strand_id
1 'polypeptide(L)'
;MAREQKDNHKGGILKTTGKALLLICLTAGAFYLGWHFYTMRNSETMVCLTMMSEDGLYIYQYQAAGDAPDPSENGGNGSNDGSDGGSSAGGEDNEIPEAYPHWGFVSFGSRVHVTGVSGDRVALEDIYTYPQEKVVVELVIGPDEKIARISQIPESFVIRGEVESSDDGTVHISGIQYITGEELDFQWEQGDLVEVYGAGDEIIYAELLDKAGILQIVANVEGAKVFVDGAYKGEAPVTIYTAPGYKEIMAKAPGYKTTTTQAMVGAGQLSEVPVELPLVTGTVEVTSNPPGADVFVNHELKGTTPVSIHLPPGDYQVSVEKSGYYSKKTNLRVAQDTSTPLHFNLVAESTGISPIGGATPGLPSQEAQVPGTRMTVLGYDPDSRVLEVMDSNRVKSKLIVPGDVPLDNFPSGRASWDKVLPGEEIAVVASASGYVEKATKTYSHTFTASGKVFARDGQVLNIGDGWTRCLMSPNVLIQRRPDNTLVRNVDVGDTVTAYGTSADDIRYVVVQESLGLKSAFEGYLVNTDGGQKVFSESALLPVSIPGAIDVVDLDNKVTDKASAVPSGSRLKFHQDSEGKIVWAEYIWKAEVSLEGQIGIMSGPVLTILPSWDEATLSVNTTVFLGETRRPFYDVKTGDTVLVAGPSQVDTRFIWIKERISYDRTVEGFMGGGEGRNRRVFTEVDRKGYVTQWVVDTGFTVVDTKHNKHMLASQLNNGDKVRLWLGAGGKPVWGEMVAPNAINLSGHFLREKDGYYYFSGLEKFEASEDLIITGLFKDEELRPGSRVHVGGDGKYVNYIEVQELVEFAKYKPLVEGTVISVDKNALTIMTSSSWLEHYELSNNTWYVDWEAGVDGYADELDTGDEVEIYLDPDRKKAVFIERTYSPRFRVEGTVTGVSGRAFTISGDYGTVRVELRSGAGIYEDGRRIHYGDIEEGDKIHVSGSSADSIYLVVVTP
;
A
#
# COMPACT_ATOMS: atom_id res chain seq x y z
N MET A 1 -27.00 30.26 -41.22
CA MET A 1 -28.08 30.23 -42.25
C MET A 1 -28.28 28.75 -42.59
N ALA A 2 -29.28 28.08 -42.00
CA ALA A 2 -30.61 27.75 -42.59
C ALA A 2 -30.46 26.83 -43.82
N ARG A 3 -30.88 25.55 -43.85
CA ARG A 3 -32.24 24.95 -43.72
C ARG A 3 -32.09 23.40 -43.62
N GLU A 4 -32.76 22.71 -42.70
CA GLU A 4 -34.11 22.08 -42.76
C GLU A 4 -34.22 20.71 -43.49
N GLN A 5 -34.80 19.77 -42.73
CA GLN A 5 -35.23 18.37 -42.97
C GLN A 5 -35.87 18.03 -44.32
N LYS A 6 -35.68 16.77 -44.78
CA LYS A 6 -36.77 15.76 -44.90
C LYS A 6 -36.31 14.37 -45.37
N ASP A 7 -36.89 13.36 -44.72
CA ASP A 7 -36.84 11.92 -44.99
C ASP A 7 -37.13 11.50 -46.44
N ASN A 8 -36.51 10.37 -46.83
CA ASN A 8 -37.28 9.24 -47.39
C ASN A 8 -36.49 7.93 -47.28
N HIS A 9 -37.08 6.97 -46.58
CA HIS A 9 -36.71 5.56 -46.59
C HIS A 9 -36.75 4.96 -48.01
N LYS A 10 -35.73 4.16 -48.33
CA LYS A 10 -35.89 2.94 -49.14
C LYS A 10 -34.98 1.85 -48.57
N GLY A 11 -35.61 0.79 -48.10
CA GLY A 11 -34.98 -0.41 -47.56
C GLY A 11 -33.89 -0.97 -48.46
N GLY A 12 -32.71 -1.16 -47.87
CA GLY A 12 -31.72 -2.10 -48.32
C GLY A 12 -31.88 -3.37 -47.51
N ILE A 13 -32.57 -4.36 -48.08
CA ILE A 13 -32.49 -5.75 -47.65
C ILE A 13 -31.00 -6.12 -47.72
N LEU A 14 -30.38 -6.34 -46.56
CA LEU A 14 -29.01 -6.82 -46.44
C LEU A 14 -28.92 -8.22 -47.06
N LYS A 15 -28.43 -8.29 -48.29
CA LYS A 15 -28.00 -9.54 -48.92
C LYS A 15 -26.66 -9.99 -48.33
N THR A 16 -26.75 -10.97 -47.43
CA THR A 16 -25.84 -12.12 -47.25
C THR A 16 -24.42 -12.04 -47.83
N THR A 17 -23.47 -11.73 -46.94
CA THR A 17 -22.12 -12.33 -46.87
C THR A 17 -21.85 -12.56 -45.38
N GLY A 18 -21.39 -13.76 -44.98
CA GLY A 18 -21.33 -14.15 -43.56
C GLY A 18 -20.62 -13.11 -42.69
N LYS A 19 -21.29 -12.65 -41.62
CA LYS A 19 -20.79 -11.62 -40.70
C LYS A 19 -20.28 -12.31 -39.42
N ALA A 20 -19.05 -12.01 -39.02
CA ALA A 20 -18.57 -12.27 -37.67
C ALA A 20 -19.04 -11.12 -36.78
N LEU A 21 -19.63 -11.43 -35.63
CA LEU A 21 -20.11 -10.49 -34.63
C LEU A 21 -19.37 -10.76 -33.32
N LEU A 22 -18.69 -9.75 -32.79
CA LEU A 22 -18.21 -9.78 -31.42
C LEU A 22 -19.37 -9.50 -30.47
N LEU A 23 -19.57 -10.39 -29.51
CA LEU A 23 -20.66 -10.33 -28.55
C LEU A 23 -20.12 -10.53 -27.15
N ILE A 24 -20.65 -9.74 -26.23
CA ILE A 24 -20.37 -9.88 -24.80
C ILE A 24 -21.56 -10.56 -24.16
N CYS A 25 -21.29 -11.64 -23.43
CA CYS A 25 -22.30 -12.27 -22.59
C CYS A 25 -22.45 -11.49 -21.28
N LEU A 26 -23.51 -10.68 -21.19
CA LEU A 26 -23.93 -9.95 -19.99
C LEU A 26 -24.90 -10.80 -19.16
N THR A 27 -24.66 -10.84 -17.85
CA THR A 27 -25.55 -11.51 -16.90
C THR A 27 -26.74 -10.63 -16.54
N ALA A 28 -27.95 -11.14 -16.74
CA ALA A 28 -29.15 -10.74 -15.99
C ALA A 28 -29.86 -12.05 -15.60
N GLY A 29 -29.54 -12.56 -14.41
CA GLY A 29 -29.97 -13.87 -13.94
C GLY A 29 -31.46 -13.94 -13.65
N ALA A 30 -32.29 -14.19 -14.67
CA ALA A 30 -33.54 -14.90 -14.44
C ALA A 30 -33.22 -16.40 -14.45
N PHE A 31 -33.58 -17.09 -13.37
CA PHE A 31 -33.71 -18.55 -13.35
C PHE A 31 -35.21 -18.84 -13.27
N TYR A 32 -35.75 -19.50 -14.27
CA TYR A 32 -37.17 -19.85 -14.29
C TYR A 32 -37.30 -21.31 -14.74
N LEU A 33 -37.90 -22.16 -13.90
CA LEU A 33 -38.19 -23.56 -14.19
C LEU A 33 -36.98 -24.44 -14.60
N GLY A 34 -35.76 -24.16 -14.13
CA GLY A 34 -34.56 -24.95 -14.48
C GLY A 34 -33.73 -24.37 -15.63
N TRP A 35 -34.10 -23.21 -16.17
CA TRP A 35 -33.48 -22.62 -17.35
C TRP A 35 -32.63 -21.40 -16.99
N HIS A 36 -31.46 -21.30 -17.65
CA HIS A 36 -30.54 -20.16 -17.53
C HIS A 36 -30.68 -19.22 -18.72
N PHE A 37 -30.91 -17.94 -18.44
CA PHE A 37 -31.00 -16.87 -19.43
C PHE A 37 -29.72 -16.02 -19.44
N TYR A 38 -29.16 -15.79 -20.62
CA TYR A 38 -28.03 -14.86 -20.80
C TYR A 38 -28.41 -13.75 -21.78
N THR A 39 -27.97 -12.53 -21.50
CA THR A 39 -28.13 -11.41 -22.43
C THR A 39 -26.83 -11.22 -23.18
N MET A 40 -26.83 -11.26 -24.51
CA MET A 40 -25.65 -10.87 -25.28
C MET A 40 -25.82 -9.44 -25.82
N ARG A 41 -24.77 -8.63 -25.80
CA ARG A 41 -24.74 -7.28 -26.38
C ARG A 41 -23.51 -7.05 -27.25
N ASN A 42 -23.70 -6.27 -28.31
CA ASN A 42 -22.66 -5.54 -29.04
C ASN A 42 -22.94 -4.03 -28.93
N SER A 43 -22.12 -3.20 -29.58
CA SER A 43 -22.17 -1.75 -29.43
C SER A 43 -23.51 -1.09 -29.79
N GLU A 44 -24.36 -1.63 -30.69
CA GLU A 44 -25.65 -1.00 -31.02
C GLU A 44 -26.83 -1.88 -31.49
N THR A 45 -26.69 -3.20 -31.78
CA THR A 45 -27.63 -3.83 -32.74
C THR A 45 -28.18 -5.21 -32.41
N MET A 46 -27.80 -5.85 -31.31
CA MET A 46 -28.34 -7.17 -30.99
C MET A 46 -28.49 -7.41 -29.49
N VAL A 47 -29.73 -7.40 -28.99
CA VAL A 47 -30.08 -8.03 -27.71
C VAL A 47 -30.48 -9.45 -28.02
N CYS A 48 -29.64 -10.40 -27.62
CA CYS A 48 -29.98 -11.82 -27.72
C CYS A 48 -30.20 -12.40 -26.33
N LEU A 49 -31.27 -13.19 -26.20
CA LEU A 49 -31.52 -14.02 -25.04
C LEU A 49 -31.03 -15.42 -25.40
N THR A 50 -30.07 -15.98 -24.66
CA THR A 50 -29.70 -17.37 -24.84
C THR A 50 -30.27 -18.23 -23.71
N MET A 51 -30.75 -19.41 -24.07
CA MET A 51 -31.43 -20.35 -23.19
C MET A 51 -30.72 -21.71 -23.30
N MET A 52 -30.21 -22.22 -22.19
CA MET A 52 -29.63 -23.57 -22.11
C MET A 52 -30.68 -24.58 -21.61
N SER A 53 -30.84 -25.69 -22.32
CA SER A 53 -31.70 -26.83 -21.97
C SER A 53 -30.93 -28.16 -22.01
N GLU A 54 -31.54 -29.24 -21.54
CA GLU A 54 -31.00 -30.61 -21.71
C GLU A 54 -30.79 -30.99 -23.19
N ASP A 55 -31.51 -30.34 -24.12
CA ASP A 55 -31.47 -30.58 -25.57
C ASP A 55 -30.55 -29.61 -26.35
N GLY A 56 -29.99 -28.57 -25.70
CA GLY A 56 -28.99 -27.67 -26.29
C GLY A 56 -29.15 -26.18 -25.96
N LEU A 57 -28.32 -25.34 -26.60
CA LEU A 57 -28.42 -23.88 -26.53
C LEU A 57 -29.46 -23.38 -27.54
N TYR A 58 -30.27 -22.41 -27.14
CA TYR A 58 -31.19 -21.67 -28.01
C TYR A 58 -30.81 -20.20 -27.96
N ILE A 59 -30.79 -19.51 -29.11
CA ILE A 59 -30.53 -18.07 -29.18
C ILE A 59 -31.76 -17.40 -29.77
N TYR A 60 -32.34 -16.47 -29.01
CA TYR A 60 -33.45 -15.63 -29.43
C TYR A 60 -32.90 -14.24 -29.70
N GLN A 61 -33.13 -13.72 -30.90
CA GLN A 61 -32.78 -12.36 -31.27
C GLN A 61 -34.00 -11.45 -31.10
N TYR A 62 -33.83 -10.32 -30.42
CA TYR A 62 -34.86 -9.28 -30.37
C TYR A 62 -34.97 -8.58 -31.73
N GLN A 63 -36.17 -8.58 -32.32
CA GLN A 63 -36.53 -7.80 -33.51
C GLN A 63 -37.43 -6.63 -33.08
N ALA A 64 -36.92 -5.41 -33.19
CA ALA A 64 -37.71 -4.21 -32.90
C ALA A 64 -38.93 -4.15 -33.83
N ALA A 65 -40.09 -3.75 -33.29
CA ALA A 65 -41.35 -3.68 -34.02
C ALA A 65 -41.28 -2.64 -35.17
N GLY A 66 -41.06 -3.14 -36.39
CA GLY A 66 -41.18 -2.39 -37.63
C GLY A 66 -41.56 -3.34 -38.76
N ASP A 67 -42.72 -3.10 -39.38
CA ASP A 67 -43.28 -3.77 -40.56
C ASP A 67 -43.95 -5.15 -40.39
N ALA A 68 -44.89 -5.29 -39.45
CA ALA A 68 -45.94 -6.32 -39.57
C ALA A 68 -47.15 -5.75 -40.35
N PRO A 69 -47.68 -6.41 -41.40
CA PRO A 69 -48.91 -5.98 -42.05
C PRO A 69 -50.11 -6.18 -41.11
N ASP A 70 -50.97 -5.15 -41.02
CA ASP A 70 -52.20 -5.12 -40.22
C ASP A 70 -53.13 -6.31 -40.55
N PRO A 71 -53.60 -7.11 -39.56
CA PRO A 71 -54.50 -8.23 -39.80
C PRO A 71 -55.96 -7.84 -40.02
N SER A 72 -56.31 -6.55 -40.04
CA SER A 72 -57.71 -6.10 -40.07
C SER A 72 -58.29 -5.83 -41.47
N GLU A 73 -58.07 -6.72 -42.45
CA GLU A 73 -58.88 -6.68 -43.68
C GLU A 73 -58.96 -8.06 -44.37
N ASN A 74 -59.89 -8.91 -43.92
CA ASN A 74 -60.81 -9.63 -44.82
C ASN A 74 -61.80 -10.49 -44.03
N GLY A 75 -63.06 -10.05 -44.05
CA GLY A 75 -64.19 -10.88 -43.65
C GLY A 75 -64.44 -11.99 -44.68
N GLY A 76 -64.83 -13.17 -44.19
CA GLY A 76 -65.16 -14.31 -45.03
C GLY A 76 -65.86 -15.42 -44.24
N ASN A 77 -67.18 -15.34 -44.24
CA ASN A 77 -68.16 -16.25 -43.64
C ASN A 77 -68.05 -17.69 -44.20
N GLY A 78 -68.18 -18.75 -43.38
CA GLY A 78 -68.21 -20.13 -43.91
C GLY A 78 -68.27 -21.27 -42.88
N SER A 79 -69.50 -21.66 -42.58
CA SER A 79 -70.02 -22.84 -41.85
C SER A 79 -69.41 -24.24 -42.08
N ASN A 80 -69.59 -25.06 -41.04
CA ASN A 80 -70.02 -26.48 -40.99
C ASN A 80 -69.05 -27.69 -41.13
N ASP A 81 -69.22 -28.56 -40.12
CA ASP A 81 -69.27 -30.03 -40.12
C ASP A 81 -68.01 -30.90 -40.36
N GLY A 82 -67.76 -31.78 -39.38
CA GLY A 82 -67.79 -33.22 -39.64
C GLY A 82 -66.50 -34.03 -39.48
N SER A 83 -66.41 -34.72 -38.34
CA SER A 83 -65.97 -36.13 -38.14
C SER A 83 -64.55 -36.63 -38.48
N ASP A 84 -64.05 -37.41 -37.50
CA ASP A 84 -63.26 -38.64 -37.57
C ASP A 84 -61.75 -38.62 -37.93
N GLY A 85 -60.95 -38.87 -36.89
CA GLY A 85 -60.20 -40.12 -36.75
C GLY A 85 -58.81 -40.21 -37.42
N GLY A 86 -57.77 -40.42 -36.59
CA GLY A 86 -56.51 -40.99 -37.09
C GLY A 86 -55.28 -40.64 -36.26
N SER A 87 -54.76 -41.62 -35.52
CA SER A 87 -53.50 -41.59 -34.80
C SER A 87 -52.27 -41.32 -35.69
N SER A 88 -51.32 -40.52 -35.21
CA SER A 88 -49.90 -40.70 -35.47
C SER A 88 -49.09 -39.86 -34.49
N ALA A 89 -48.18 -40.50 -33.76
CA ALA A 89 -47.13 -39.85 -33.00
C ALA A 89 -46.30 -38.93 -33.92
N GLY A 90 -46.04 -37.71 -33.46
CA GLY A 90 -45.25 -36.66 -34.12
C GLY A 90 -44.80 -35.67 -33.06
N GLY A 91 -43.59 -35.14 -33.21
CA GLY A 91 -42.80 -34.50 -32.16
C GLY A 91 -43.47 -33.31 -31.47
N GLU A 92 -43.05 -33.06 -30.24
CA GLU A 92 -43.40 -31.84 -29.51
C GLU A 92 -42.72 -30.65 -30.21
N ASP A 93 -43.56 -29.80 -30.78
CA ASP A 93 -43.20 -28.54 -31.42
C ASP A 93 -42.66 -27.55 -30.37
N ASN A 94 -41.52 -26.94 -30.69
CA ASN A 94 -40.96 -25.77 -30.02
C ASN A 94 -41.80 -24.52 -30.35
N GLU A 95 -43.00 -24.40 -29.80
CA GLU A 95 -43.79 -23.16 -29.90
C GLU A 95 -43.53 -22.22 -28.70
N ILE A 96 -43.28 -20.95 -29.04
CA ILE A 96 -43.05 -19.83 -28.12
C ILE A 96 -44.36 -19.56 -27.35
N PRO A 97 -44.34 -19.29 -26.03
CA PRO A 97 -45.51 -18.74 -25.35
C PRO A 97 -45.94 -17.43 -26.03
N GLU A 98 -47.22 -17.25 -26.35
CA GLU A 98 -47.82 -16.06 -27.03
C GLU A 98 -47.48 -14.67 -26.42
N ALA A 99 -46.68 -14.62 -25.35
CA ALA A 99 -46.30 -13.41 -24.60
C ALA A 99 -45.17 -12.56 -25.22
N TYR A 100 -44.47 -13.00 -26.28
CA TYR A 100 -43.26 -12.31 -26.79
C TYR A 100 -43.16 -12.21 -28.33
N PRO A 101 -44.01 -11.41 -29.01
CA PRO A 101 -44.07 -11.32 -30.48
C PRO A 101 -42.88 -10.62 -31.16
N HIS A 102 -41.86 -10.20 -30.41
CA HIS A 102 -40.71 -9.42 -30.88
C HIS A 102 -39.39 -10.21 -30.84
N TRP A 103 -39.44 -11.53 -30.67
CA TRP A 103 -38.25 -12.37 -30.56
C TRP A 103 -38.25 -13.45 -31.64
N GLY A 104 -37.22 -13.46 -32.50
CA GLY A 104 -37.02 -14.46 -33.55
C GLY A 104 -36.03 -15.55 -33.11
N PHE A 105 -36.35 -16.82 -33.38
CA PHE A 105 -35.45 -17.94 -33.10
C PHE A 105 -34.32 -18.01 -34.13
N VAL A 106 -33.06 -17.97 -33.68
CA VAL A 106 -31.88 -18.19 -34.53
C VAL A 106 -31.43 -19.64 -34.37
N SER A 107 -31.68 -20.46 -35.38
CA SER A 107 -31.35 -21.88 -35.35
C SER A 107 -29.84 -22.14 -35.53
N PHE A 108 -29.33 -23.20 -34.89
CA PHE A 108 -27.96 -23.67 -35.08
C PHE A 108 -27.81 -24.33 -36.46
N GLY A 109 -26.67 -24.09 -37.12
CA GLY A 109 -26.30 -24.86 -38.30
C GLY A 109 -26.16 -26.35 -37.96
N SER A 110 -26.25 -27.24 -38.95
CA SER A 110 -26.13 -28.69 -38.73
C SER A 110 -24.78 -29.14 -38.15
N ARG A 111 -23.78 -28.25 -38.15
CA ARG A 111 -22.46 -28.42 -37.55
C ARG A 111 -21.95 -27.08 -37.01
N VAL A 112 -22.15 -26.82 -35.72
CA VAL A 112 -21.59 -25.63 -35.06
C VAL A 112 -20.23 -25.97 -34.46
N HIS A 113 -19.26 -25.14 -34.78
CA HIS A 113 -17.91 -25.23 -34.22
C HIS A 113 -17.82 -24.32 -33.00
N VAL A 114 -17.61 -24.92 -31.83
CA VAL A 114 -17.40 -24.20 -30.57
C VAL A 114 -15.95 -24.37 -30.17
N THR A 115 -15.22 -23.26 -30.01
CA THR A 115 -13.80 -23.27 -29.66
C THR A 115 -13.53 -22.43 -28.41
N GLY A 116 -12.77 -22.99 -27.47
CA GLY A 116 -12.31 -22.28 -26.28
C GLY A 116 -11.10 -21.40 -26.58
N VAL A 117 -10.55 -20.77 -25.54
CA VAL A 117 -9.38 -19.87 -25.60
C VAL A 117 -8.18 -20.46 -26.37
N SER A 118 -7.90 -21.75 -26.24
CA SER A 118 -6.77 -22.41 -26.92
C SER A 118 -7.02 -22.72 -28.40
N GLY A 119 -8.21 -22.42 -28.91
CA GLY A 119 -8.68 -22.84 -30.24
C GLY A 119 -9.13 -24.30 -30.29
N ASP A 120 -9.01 -25.04 -29.18
CA ASP A 120 -9.50 -26.41 -29.07
C ASP A 120 -11.03 -26.45 -29.07
N ARG A 121 -11.57 -27.56 -29.57
CA ARG A 121 -13.01 -27.78 -29.57
C ARG A 121 -13.49 -28.07 -28.14
N VAL A 122 -14.42 -27.26 -27.64
CA VAL A 122 -14.96 -27.36 -26.28
C VAL A 122 -16.47 -27.56 -26.31
N ALA A 123 -17.05 -28.03 -25.21
CA ALA A 123 -18.48 -27.95 -25.04
C ALA A 123 -18.86 -26.49 -24.79
N LEU A 124 -20.06 -26.10 -25.21
CA LEU A 124 -20.51 -24.72 -25.07
C LEU A 124 -20.68 -24.33 -23.60
N GLU A 125 -21.10 -25.27 -22.76
CA GLU A 125 -21.14 -25.13 -21.30
C GLU A 125 -19.76 -24.86 -20.67
N ASP A 126 -18.66 -25.29 -21.32
CA ASP A 126 -17.31 -25.00 -20.85
C ASP A 126 -16.93 -23.53 -21.08
N ILE A 127 -17.50 -22.87 -22.11
CA ILE A 127 -17.35 -21.43 -22.34
C ILE A 127 -18.20 -20.62 -21.35
N TYR A 128 -19.38 -21.14 -20.98
CA TYR A 128 -20.35 -20.47 -20.10
C TYR A 128 -20.39 -21.15 -18.72
N THR A 129 -19.29 -21.07 -17.96
CA THR A 129 -19.19 -21.66 -16.62
C THR A 129 -19.65 -20.70 -15.53
N TYR A 130 -20.73 -21.04 -14.81
CA TYR A 130 -21.15 -20.34 -13.60
C TYR A 130 -20.14 -20.62 -12.46
N PRO A 131 -19.72 -19.66 -11.59
CA PRO A 131 -20.17 -18.28 -11.45
C PRO A 131 -19.03 -17.28 -11.69
N GLN A 132 -18.39 -17.16 -12.86
CA GLN A 132 -17.54 -15.98 -13.05
C GLN A 132 -17.55 -15.44 -14.47
N GLU A 133 -17.36 -14.12 -14.49
CA GLU A 133 -16.87 -13.23 -15.55
C GLU A 133 -17.62 -13.21 -16.89
N LYS A 134 -18.06 -12.02 -17.27
CA LYS A 134 -18.67 -11.73 -18.57
C LYS A 134 -17.61 -12.04 -19.65
N VAL A 135 -17.85 -13.07 -20.47
CA VAL A 135 -16.92 -13.54 -21.52
C VAL A 135 -17.21 -12.84 -22.86
N VAL A 136 -16.17 -12.46 -23.59
CA VAL A 136 -16.28 -11.99 -24.98
C VAL A 136 -16.14 -13.17 -25.93
N VAL A 137 -17.13 -13.34 -26.80
CA VAL A 137 -17.16 -14.39 -27.82
C VAL A 137 -17.34 -13.78 -29.21
N GLU A 138 -16.70 -14.38 -30.21
CA GLU A 138 -17.02 -14.14 -31.61
C GLU A 138 -18.08 -15.16 -32.05
N LEU A 139 -19.16 -14.66 -32.64
CA LEU A 139 -20.23 -15.45 -33.23
C LEU A 139 -20.24 -15.23 -34.74
N VAL A 140 -20.08 -16.32 -35.50
CA VAL A 140 -20.13 -16.27 -36.97
C VAL A 140 -21.47 -16.81 -37.44
N ILE A 141 -22.24 -15.93 -38.09
CA ILE A 141 -23.52 -16.29 -38.71
C ILE A 141 -23.26 -16.67 -40.17
N GLY A 142 -23.67 -17.88 -40.54
CA GLY A 142 -23.56 -18.43 -41.88
C GLY A 142 -24.52 -17.76 -42.87
N PRO A 143 -24.35 -17.99 -44.18
CA PRO A 143 -25.22 -17.44 -45.23
C PRO A 143 -26.67 -17.94 -45.16
N ASP A 144 -26.93 -19.00 -44.38
CA ASP A 144 -28.24 -19.57 -44.09
C ASP A 144 -28.94 -18.94 -42.88
N GLU A 145 -28.39 -17.84 -42.36
CA GLU A 145 -28.84 -17.14 -41.14
C GLU A 145 -28.75 -18.00 -39.88
N LYS A 146 -27.95 -19.07 -39.93
CA LYS A 146 -27.70 -19.96 -38.80
C LYS A 146 -26.34 -19.72 -38.18
N ILE A 147 -26.22 -20.01 -36.89
CA ILE A 147 -24.93 -19.93 -36.19
C ILE A 147 -24.02 -21.04 -36.73
N ALA A 148 -22.87 -20.65 -37.26
CA ALA A 148 -21.87 -21.58 -37.82
C ALA A 148 -20.69 -21.80 -36.86
N ARG A 149 -20.30 -20.77 -36.10
CA ARG A 149 -19.17 -20.82 -35.17
C ARG A 149 -19.39 -19.92 -33.95
N ILE A 150 -18.92 -20.40 -32.79
CA ILE A 150 -18.78 -19.62 -31.56
C ILE A 150 -17.34 -19.81 -31.10
N SER A 151 -16.61 -18.73 -30.89
CA SER A 151 -15.21 -18.76 -30.51
C SER A 151 -14.94 -17.81 -29.35
N GLN A 152 -14.46 -18.35 -28.23
CA GLN A 152 -14.04 -17.53 -27.10
C GLN A 152 -12.80 -16.73 -27.48
N ILE A 153 -12.79 -15.42 -27.17
CA ILE A 153 -11.67 -14.55 -27.51
C ILE A 153 -10.59 -14.62 -26.43
N PRO A 154 -9.35 -15.03 -26.77
CA PRO A 154 -8.30 -15.29 -25.79
C PRO A 154 -7.82 -14.06 -24.99
N GLU A 155 -7.92 -12.87 -25.58
CA GLU A 155 -7.43 -11.61 -24.99
C GLU A 155 -8.59 -10.73 -24.50
N SER A 156 -9.70 -11.36 -24.09
CA SER A 156 -10.85 -10.60 -23.61
C SER A 156 -10.61 -9.97 -22.24
N PHE A 157 -11.14 -8.76 -22.02
CA PHE A 157 -11.02 -8.05 -20.75
C PHE A 157 -12.34 -7.39 -20.34
N VAL A 158 -12.54 -7.26 -19.03
CA VAL A 158 -13.58 -6.45 -18.39
C VAL A 158 -12.93 -5.54 -17.38
N ILE A 159 -13.13 -4.24 -17.52
CA ILE A 159 -12.43 -3.25 -16.70
C ILE A 159 -13.44 -2.25 -16.17
N ARG A 160 -13.49 -2.13 -14.85
CA ARG A 160 -14.18 -1.06 -14.16
C ARG A 160 -13.18 0.00 -13.76
N GLY A 161 -13.36 1.23 -14.20
CA GLY A 161 -12.38 2.28 -13.94
C GLY A 161 -12.88 3.69 -14.23
N GLU A 162 -12.12 4.66 -13.73
CA GLU A 162 -12.37 6.08 -13.96
C GLU A 162 -11.77 6.49 -15.32
N VAL A 163 -12.55 7.20 -16.12
CA VAL A 163 -12.08 7.79 -17.38
C VAL A 163 -11.14 8.96 -17.09
N GLU A 164 -9.88 8.84 -17.44
CA GLU A 164 -8.87 9.88 -17.21
C GLU A 164 -8.80 10.89 -18.35
N SER A 165 -8.89 10.39 -19.59
CA SER A 165 -8.94 11.16 -20.83
C SER A 165 -9.50 10.32 -21.98
N SER A 166 -10.01 11.00 -23.01
CA SER A 166 -10.47 10.36 -24.24
C SER A 166 -10.11 11.25 -25.43
N ASP A 167 -9.57 10.64 -26.48
CA ASP A 167 -9.26 11.26 -27.77
C ASP A 167 -9.98 10.49 -28.90
N ASP A 168 -9.97 11.03 -30.11
CA ASP A 168 -10.60 10.37 -31.26
C ASP A 168 -10.00 8.97 -31.49
N GLY A 169 -10.79 7.92 -31.25
CA GLY A 169 -10.37 6.53 -31.39
C GLY A 169 -9.70 5.90 -30.15
N THR A 170 -9.45 6.61 -29.04
CA THR A 170 -8.80 6.04 -27.85
C THR A 170 -9.31 6.61 -26.52
N VAL A 171 -9.26 5.81 -25.45
CA VAL A 171 -9.64 6.23 -24.10
C VAL A 171 -8.64 5.71 -23.06
N HIS A 172 -8.33 6.53 -22.06
CA HIS A 172 -7.51 6.16 -20.91
C HIS A 172 -8.41 5.90 -19.70
N ILE A 173 -8.34 4.68 -19.16
CA ILE A 173 -9.12 4.25 -18.01
C ILE A 173 -8.17 3.64 -16.98
N SER A 174 -8.15 4.20 -15.77
CA SER A 174 -7.28 3.74 -14.66
C SER A 174 -5.81 3.54 -15.07
N GLY A 175 -5.24 4.49 -15.82
CA GLY A 175 -3.85 4.47 -16.27
C GLY A 175 -3.54 3.61 -17.50
N ILE A 176 -4.53 2.94 -18.09
CA ILE A 176 -4.36 2.10 -19.27
C ILE A 176 -5.07 2.73 -20.47
N GLN A 177 -4.38 2.80 -21.61
CA GLN A 177 -4.95 3.26 -22.88
C GLN A 177 -5.62 2.11 -23.62
N TYR A 178 -6.80 2.37 -24.16
CA TYR A 178 -7.57 1.47 -25.01
C TYR A 178 -7.93 2.16 -26.33
N ILE A 179 -8.09 1.35 -27.38
CA ILE A 179 -8.65 1.75 -28.66
C ILE A 179 -10.18 1.62 -28.56
N THR A 180 -10.92 2.62 -29.03
CA THR A 180 -12.38 2.51 -29.13
C THR A 180 -12.72 1.80 -30.43
N GLY A 181 -13.46 0.70 -30.37
CA GLY A 181 -13.82 -0.04 -31.58
C GLY A 181 -14.65 0.78 -32.55
N GLU A 182 -14.52 0.49 -33.86
CA GLU A 182 -15.13 1.31 -34.92
C GLU A 182 -16.66 1.45 -34.80
N GLU A 183 -17.32 0.46 -34.19
CA GLU A 183 -18.77 0.45 -33.99
C GLU A 183 -19.20 0.95 -32.59
N LEU A 184 -18.28 1.38 -31.71
CA LEU A 184 -18.58 1.80 -30.34
C LEU A 184 -19.15 3.24 -30.27
N ASP A 185 -20.47 3.39 -30.12
CA ASP A 185 -21.11 4.69 -29.85
C ASP A 185 -21.28 4.93 -28.33
N PHE A 186 -20.17 5.25 -27.65
CA PHE A 186 -20.18 5.63 -26.24
C PHE A 186 -19.53 7.00 -26.02
N GLN A 187 -20.18 7.85 -25.24
CA GLN A 187 -19.70 9.19 -24.94
C GLN A 187 -18.91 9.21 -23.64
N TRP A 188 -17.62 9.54 -23.74
CA TRP A 188 -16.69 9.59 -22.61
C TRP A 188 -16.67 11.00 -21.99
N GLU A 189 -16.76 11.08 -20.66
CA GLU A 189 -16.45 12.31 -19.93
C GLU A 189 -15.37 12.01 -18.88
N GLN A 190 -14.44 12.95 -18.69
CA GLN A 190 -13.39 12.81 -17.68
C GLN A 190 -14.00 12.67 -16.29
N GLY A 191 -13.53 11.67 -15.53
CA GLY A 191 -14.02 11.35 -14.20
C GLY A 191 -15.22 10.41 -14.17
N ASP A 192 -15.80 10.04 -15.31
CA ASP A 192 -16.88 9.05 -15.34
C ASP A 192 -16.36 7.70 -14.85
N LEU A 193 -17.16 7.01 -14.03
CA LEU A 193 -16.91 5.64 -13.65
C LEU A 193 -17.60 4.73 -14.67
N VAL A 194 -16.81 3.95 -15.38
CA VAL A 194 -17.29 3.10 -16.48
C VAL A 194 -16.93 1.64 -16.25
N GLU A 195 -17.69 0.75 -16.88
CA GLU A 195 -17.34 -0.66 -17.05
C GLU A 195 -17.20 -0.93 -18.56
N VAL A 196 -15.99 -1.29 -19.00
CA VAL A 196 -15.66 -1.50 -20.40
C VAL A 196 -15.26 -2.94 -20.67
N TYR A 197 -15.52 -3.37 -21.91
CA TYR A 197 -15.38 -4.73 -22.37
C TYR A 197 -14.66 -4.71 -23.70
N GLY A 198 -13.66 -5.56 -23.86
CA GLY A 198 -12.88 -5.55 -25.07
C GLY A 198 -12.09 -6.82 -25.30
N ALA A 199 -11.33 -6.80 -26.39
CA ALA A 199 -10.40 -7.83 -26.77
C ALA A 199 -9.08 -7.20 -27.20
N GLY A 200 -7.96 -7.68 -26.68
CA GLY A 200 -6.65 -7.05 -26.90
C GLY A 200 -6.61 -5.68 -26.22
N ASP A 201 -6.49 -4.62 -27.02
CA ASP A 201 -6.57 -3.22 -26.58
C ASP A 201 -7.85 -2.51 -27.07
N GLU A 202 -8.72 -3.18 -27.83
CA GLU A 202 -9.94 -2.60 -28.41
C GLU A 202 -11.16 -2.80 -27.50
N ILE A 203 -11.84 -1.72 -27.15
CA ILE A 203 -13.13 -1.72 -26.44
C ILE A 203 -14.26 -1.93 -27.45
N ILE A 204 -15.09 -2.91 -27.16
CA ILE A 204 -16.23 -3.34 -27.98
C ILE A 204 -17.55 -2.84 -27.37
N TYR A 205 -17.60 -2.66 -26.05
CA TYR A 205 -18.77 -2.14 -25.33
C TYR A 205 -18.33 -1.41 -24.08
N ALA A 206 -19.07 -0.38 -23.73
CA ALA A 206 -18.86 0.40 -22.52
C ALA A 206 -20.22 0.70 -21.88
N GLU A 207 -20.24 0.70 -20.55
CA GLU A 207 -21.37 1.09 -19.74
C GLU A 207 -20.94 2.18 -18.76
N LEU A 208 -21.75 3.23 -18.67
CA LEU A 208 -21.59 4.25 -17.65
C LEU A 208 -22.18 3.70 -16.34
N LEU A 209 -21.37 3.58 -15.31
CA LEU A 209 -21.83 3.18 -13.97
C LEU A 209 -22.29 4.40 -13.19
N ASP A 210 -21.44 5.43 -13.12
CA ASP A 210 -21.72 6.66 -12.40
C ASP A 210 -21.11 7.86 -13.12
N LYS A 211 -21.86 8.97 -13.17
CA LYS A 211 -21.35 10.23 -13.72
C LYS A 211 -20.31 10.88 -12.80
N ALA A 212 -19.29 11.48 -13.40
CA ALA A 212 -18.26 12.24 -12.71
C ALA A 212 -18.88 13.24 -11.73
N GLY A 213 -18.40 13.25 -10.49
CA GLY A 213 -18.63 14.35 -9.57
C GLY A 213 -17.60 15.46 -9.79
N ILE A 214 -17.89 16.65 -9.26
CA ILE A 214 -17.03 17.83 -9.34
C ILE A 214 -16.43 18.05 -7.96
N LEU A 215 -15.11 17.95 -7.83
CA LEU A 215 -14.40 18.22 -6.60
C LEU A 215 -13.63 19.53 -6.73
N GLN A 216 -14.03 20.54 -5.96
CA GLN A 216 -13.40 21.85 -5.91
C GLN A 216 -12.59 21.98 -4.63
N ILE A 217 -11.28 22.14 -4.76
CA ILE A 217 -10.35 22.19 -3.64
C ILE A 217 -9.79 23.60 -3.54
N VAL A 218 -9.95 24.22 -2.37
CA VAL A 218 -9.41 25.54 -2.06
C VAL A 218 -8.45 25.41 -0.87
N ALA A 219 -7.35 26.16 -0.88
CA ALA A 219 -6.39 26.14 0.21
C ALA A 219 -6.17 27.55 0.78
N ASN A 220 -5.80 27.63 2.05
CA ASN A 220 -5.39 28.88 2.70
C ASN A 220 -4.06 29.44 2.14
N VAL A 221 -3.28 28.61 1.43
CA VAL A 221 -2.05 28.99 0.73
C VAL A 221 -2.29 28.98 -0.77
N GLU A 222 -2.21 30.17 -1.40
CA GLU A 222 -2.33 30.33 -2.85
C GLU A 222 -1.22 29.53 -3.57
N GLY A 223 -1.58 28.79 -4.62
CA GLY A 223 -0.62 27.97 -5.37
C GLY A 223 -0.23 26.65 -4.67
N ALA A 224 -0.91 26.26 -3.59
CA ALA A 224 -0.64 24.99 -2.92
C ALA A 224 -0.87 23.81 -3.88
N LYS A 225 0.11 22.91 -4.00
CA LYS A 225 0.02 21.72 -4.85
C LYS A 225 -1.00 20.74 -4.28
N VAL A 226 -1.96 20.32 -5.09
CA VAL A 226 -3.06 19.44 -4.72
C VAL A 226 -2.88 18.08 -5.38
N PHE A 227 -3.06 17.04 -4.57
CA PHE A 227 -3.09 15.64 -4.98
C PHE A 227 -4.41 15.04 -4.54
N VAL A 228 -5.03 14.23 -5.42
CA VAL A 228 -6.25 13.48 -5.10
C VAL A 228 -6.01 12.01 -5.40
N ASP A 229 -6.28 11.15 -4.42
CA ASP A 229 -5.95 9.72 -4.42
C ASP A 229 -4.48 9.48 -4.82
N GLY A 230 -3.61 10.35 -4.33
CA GLY A 230 -2.17 10.35 -4.61
C GLY A 230 -1.76 10.92 -5.97
N ALA A 231 -2.68 11.16 -6.92
CA ALA A 231 -2.35 11.75 -8.22
C ALA A 231 -2.31 13.28 -8.17
N TYR A 232 -1.30 13.92 -8.77
CA TYR A 232 -1.20 15.37 -8.85
C TYR A 232 -2.29 15.95 -9.77
N LYS A 233 -3.04 16.94 -9.28
CA LYS A 233 -4.17 17.54 -10.02
C LYS A 233 -4.00 19.02 -10.34
N GLY A 234 -3.00 19.69 -9.76
CA GLY A 234 -2.71 21.10 -10.03
C GLY A 234 -2.43 21.89 -8.75
N GLU A 235 -2.63 23.20 -8.81
CA GLU A 235 -2.43 24.13 -7.69
C GLU A 235 -3.78 24.72 -7.25
N ALA A 236 -3.98 24.87 -5.93
CA ALA A 236 -5.20 25.42 -5.36
C ALA A 236 -5.35 26.92 -5.66
N PRO A 237 -6.56 27.41 -6.02
CA PRO A 237 -7.79 26.63 -6.17
C PRO A 237 -7.81 25.76 -7.44
N VAL A 238 -8.24 24.51 -7.30
CA VAL A 238 -8.35 23.55 -8.42
C VAL A 238 -9.72 22.87 -8.43
N THR A 239 -10.28 22.69 -9.62
CA THR A 239 -11.51 21.93 -9.83
C THR A 239 -11.18 20.69 -10.65
N ILE A 240 -11.61 19.53 -10.18
CA ILE A 240 -11.42 18.26 -10.86
C ILE A 240 -12.76 17.55 -11.06
N TYR A 241 -12.84 16.79 -12.14
CA TYR A 241 -13.91 15.83 -12.38
C TYR A 241 -13.37 14.45 -12.02
N THR A 242 -14.09 13.70 -11.19
CA THR A 242 -13.61 12.40 -10.69
C THR A 242 -14.77 11.47 -10.34
N ALA A 243 -14.49 10.17 -10.28
CA ALA A 243 -15.51 9.16 -9.98
C ALA A 243 -16.11 9.40 -8.59
N PRO A 244 -17.41 9.10 -8.39
CA PRO A 244 -18.04 9.21 -7.08
C PRO A 244 -17.41 8.28 -6.05
N GLY A 245 -17.42 8.71 -4.78
CA GLY A 245 -16.84 7.97 -3.66
C GLY A 245 -15.99 8.86 -2.75
N TYR A 246 -15.37 8.22 -1.75
CA TYR A 246 -14.41 8.91 -0.89
C TYR A 246 -13.12 9.16 -1.65
N LYS A 247 -12.68 10.42 -1.63
CA LYS A 247 -11.43 10.89 -2.24
C LYS A 247 -10.49 11.38 -1.16
N GLU A 248 -9.27 10.89 -1.17
CA GLU A 248 -8.20 11.42 -0.30
C GLU A 248 -7.56 12.63 -0.99
N ILE A 249 -7.52 13.75 -0.29
CA ILE A 249 -7.02 15.02 -0.79
C ILE A 249 -5.82 15.42 0.04
N MET A 250 -4.66 15.55 -0.59
CA MET A 250 -3.44 16.03 0.03
C MET A 250 -3.03 17.37 -0.59
N ALA A 251 -2.81 18.38 0.25
CA ALA A 251 -2.28 19.68 -0.17
C ALA A 251 -0.88 19.92 0.41
N LYS A 252 0.01 20.46 -0.41
CA LYS A 252 1.40 20.77 -0.04
C LYS A 252 1.82 22.15 -0.54
N ALA A 253 2.42 22.95 0.34
CA ALA A 253 3.03 24.23 -0.01
C ALA A 253 4.39 24.41 0.69
N PRO A 254 5.38 25.06 0.05
CA PRO A 254 6.67 25.33 0.67
C PRO A 254 6.54 26.11 1.98
N GLY A 255 7.20 25.64 3.04
CA GLY A 255 7.15 26.28 4.36
C GLY A 255 5.90 25.95 5.20
N TYR A 256 5.01 25.10 4.69
CA TYR A 256 3.81 24.64 5.41
C TYR A 256 3.80 23.12 5.59
N LYS A 257 3.12 22.64 6.63
CA LYS A 257 2.90 21.22 6.88
C LYS A 257 1.94 20.67 5.83
N THR A 258 2.30 19.53 5.24
CA THR A 258 1.40 18.78 4.38
C THR A 258 0.13 18.41 5.15
N THR A 259 -1.02 18.62 4.53
CA THR A 259 -2.32 18.30 5.15
C THR A 259 -3.07 17.34 4.23
N THR A 260 -3.60 16.27 4.82
CA THR A 260 -4.41 15.26 4.14
C THR A 260 -5.81 15.27 4.74
N THR A 261 -6.83 15.24 3.90
CA THR A 261 -8.24 15.16 4.29
C THR A 261 -8.98 14.20 3.36
N GLN A 262 -10.18 13.77 3.74
CA GLN A 262 -11.05 12.97 2.89
C GLN A 262 -12.34 13.74 2.60
N ALA A 263 -12.86 13.57 1.39
CA ALA A 263 -14.15 14.12 1.02
C ALA A 263 -14.97 13.08 0.23
N MET A 264 -16.27 13.06 0.50
CA MET A 264 -17.20 12.30 -0.33
C MET A 264 -17.54 13.11 -1.58
N VAL A 265 -17.38 12.50 -2.74
CA VAL A 265 -17.81 13.04 -4.04
C VAL A 265 -19.06 12.29 -4.48
N GLY A 266 -20.15 13.01 -4.72
CA GLY A 266 -21.40 12.44 -5.24
C GLY A 266 -21.44 12.45 -6.77
N ALA A 267 -22.17 11.50 -7.37
CA ALA A 267 -22.38 11.43 -8.83
C ALA A 267 -23.00 12.73 -9.36
N GLY A 268 -22.32 13.40 -10.29
CA GLY A 268 -22.75 14.67 -10.88
C GLY A 268 -22.85 15.85 -9.90
N GLN A 269 -22.36 15.73 -8.67
CA GLN A 269 -22.49 16.76 -7.63
C GLN A 269 -21.18 17.54 -7.41
N LEU A 270 -21.31 18.80 -7.00
CA LEU A 270 -20.18 19.63 -6.56
C LEU A 270 -19.89 19.38 -5.06
N SER A 271 -18.67 18.95 -4.77
CA SER A 271 -18.09 18.88 -3.43
C SER A 271 -17.00 19.94 -3.29
N GLU A 272 -17.20 20.91 -2.41
CA GLU A 272 -16.20 21.93 -2.07
C GLU A 272 -15.40 21.50 -0.82
N VAL A 273 -14.07 21.51 -0.91
CA VAL A 273 -13.18 21.08 0.17
C VAL A 273 -12.16 22.16 0.48
N PRO A 274 -12.30 22.86 1.61
CA PRO A 274 -11.26 23.75 2.12
C PRO A 274 -10.15 22.95 2.81
N VAL A 275 -8.90 23.23 2.47
CA VAL A 275 -7.71 22.63 3.09
C VAL A 275 -6.87 23.72 3.77
N GLU A 276 -6.67 23.58 5.08
CA GLU A 276 -5.81 24.47 5.85
C GLU A 276 -4.43 23.85 6.04
N LEU A 277 -3.39 24.47 5.47
CA LEU A 277 -2.00 24.08 5.68
C LEU A 277 -1.40 24.93 6.81
N PRO A 278 -0.97 24.34 7.93
CA PRO A 278 -0.27 25.05 9.01
C PRO A 278 1.15 25.44 8.61
N LEU A 279 1.63 26.63 9.00
CA LEU A 279 3.02 27.04 8.74
C LEU A 279 4.00 26.18 9.58
N VAL A 280 5.10 25.74 8.97
CA VAL A 280 6.19 25.05 9.68
C VAL A 280 6.99 26.10 10.48
N THR A 281 7.06 25.95 11.80
CA THR A 281 7.82 26.86 12.68
C THR A 281 8.63 26.09 13.72
N GLY A 282 9.68 26.72 14.23
CA GLY A 282 10.40 26.37 15.46
C GLY A 282 10.26 27.52 16.47
N THR A 283 10.52 27.23 17.74
CA THR A 283 10.41 28.21 18.84
C THR A 283 11.78 28.59 19.35
N VAL A 284 12.02 29.87 19.58
CA VAL A 284 13.26 30.39 20.16
C VAL A 284 12.93 31.11 21.46
N GLU A 285 13.41 30.58 22.57
CA GLU A 285 13.24 31.17 23.90
C GLU A 285 14.47 32.00 24.25
N VAL A 286 14.35 33.33 24.27
CA VAL A 286 15.48 34.24 24.50
C VAL A 286 15.40 34.84 25.91
N THR A 287 16.45 34.67 26.69
CA THR A 287 16.59 35.22 28.05
C THR A 287 17.90 36.01 28.19
N SER A 288 17.97 36.96 29.12
CA SER A 288 19.21 37.70 29.39
C SER A 288 19.41 38.08 30.86
N ASN A 289 20.67 38.37 31.20
CA ASN A 289 21.06 38.96 32.48
C ASN A 289 21.88 40.25 32.24
N PRO A 290 21.40 41.44 32.67
CA PRO A 290 20.09 41.68 33.32
C PRO A 290 18.90 41.44 32.38
N PRO A 291 17.69 41.11 32.90
CA PRO A 291 16.47 40.92 32.11
C PRO A 291 15.93 42.24 31.54
N GLY A 292 15.02 42.18 30.57
CA GLY A 292 14.45 43.36 29.91
C GLY A 292 15.40 43.99 28.90
N ALA A 293 16.05 43.15 28.09
CA ALA A 293 16.86 43.58 26.95
C ALA A 293 16.04 43.38 25.67
N ASP A 294 16.14 44.32 24.73
CA ASP A 294 15.48 44.25 23.41
C ASP A 294 16.10 43.14 22.58
N VAL A 295 15.28 42.28 22.00
CA VAL A 295 15.68 41.14 21.16
C VAL A 295 15.34 41.42 19.71
N PHE A 296 16.34 41.36 18.85
CA PHE A 296 16.21 41.51 17.41
C PHE A 296 16.54 40.20 16.71
N VAL A 297 15.77 39.85 15.69
CA VAL A 297 16.04 38.72 14.79
C VAL A 297 16.19 39.28 13.39
N ASN A 298 17.35 39.05 12.75
CA ASN A 298 17.70 39.64 11.45
C ASN A 298 17.45 41.16 11.39
N HIS A 299 17.81 41.87 12.47
CA HIS A 299 17.63 43.32 12.66
C HIS A 299 16.20 43.81 12.93
N GLU A 300 15.21 42.92 13.04
CA GLU A 300 13.83 43.28 13.36
C GLU A 300 13.54 43.04 14.86
N LEU A 301 12.98 44.03 15.57
CA LEU A 301 12.64 43.92 16.99
C LEU A 301 11.49 42.91 17.19
N LYS A 302 11.72 41.86 17.98
CA LYS A 302 10.75 40.79 18.27
C LYS A 302 10.22 40.80 19.70
N GLY A 303 10.80 41.60 20.60
CA GLY A 303 10.32 41.79 21.98
C GLY A 303 11.44 42.03 22.97
N THR A 304 11.16 41.89 24.27
CA THR A 304 12.13 42.09 25.36
C THR A 304 12.30 40.82 26.20
N THR A 305 13.52 40.49 26.60
CA THR A 305 13.81 39.28 27.40
C THR A 305 13.12 39.28 28.78
N PRO A 306 12.55 38.15 29.23
CA PRO A 306 12.39 36.87 28.52
C PRO A 306 11.30 36.94 27.43
N VAL A 307 11.56 36.39 26.25
CA VAL A 307 10.61 36.34 25.12
C VAL A 307 10.66 34.99 24.40
N SER A 308 9.50 34.51 23.94
CA SER A 308 9.37 33.34 23.07
C SER A 308 8.99 33.80 21.66
N ILE A 309 9.75 33.37 20.65
CA ILE A 309 9.63 33.81 19.26
C ILE A 309 9.44 32.60 18.36
N HIS A 310 8.36 32.56 17.57
CA HIS A 310 8.14 31.53 16.55
C HIS A 310 8.73 31.96 15.21
N LEU A 311 9.61 31.13 14.64
CA LEU A 311 10.32 31.41 13.39
C LEU A 311 10.24 30.20 12.46
N PRO A 312 10.13 30.37 11.14
CA PRO A 312 10.32 29.28 10.19
C PRO A 312 11.69 28.61 10.37
N PRO A 313 11.88 27.33 10.00
CA PRO A 313 13.20 26.71 10.02
C PRO A 313 14.19 27.48 9.15
N GLY A 314 15.41 27.70 9.65
CA GLY A 314 16.42 28.48 8.93
C GLY A 314 17.49 29.08 9.84
N ASP A 315 18.45 29.77 9.23
CA ASP A 315 19.51 30.46 9.95
C ASP A 315 19.13 31.92 10.22
N TYR A 316 19.22 32.32 11.48
CA TYR A 316 18.87 33.65 11.94
C TYR A 316 20.00 34.26 12.74
N GLN A 317 20.24 35.56 12.55
CA GLN A 317 21.07 36.34 13.47
C GLN A 317 20.19 36.92 14.57
N VAL A 318 20.40 36.46 15.80
CA VAL A 318 19.72 36.99 16.99
C VAL A 318 20.66 37.95 17.69
N SER A 319 20.20 39.19 17.93
CA SER A 319 20.95 40.18 18.70
C SER A 319 20.14 40.70 19.88
N VAL A 320 20.81 40.92 21.00
CA VAL A 320 20.20 41.44 22.23
C VAL A 320 20.87 42.75 22.61
N GLU A 321 20.07 43.79 22.83
CA GLU A 321 20.51 45.15 23.14
C GLU A 321 19.84 45.66 24.43
N LYS A 322 20.59 46.39 25.25
CA LYS A 322 20.04 47.03 26.45
C LYS A 322 20.80 48.31 26.71
N SER A 323 20.09 49.40 27.00
CA SER A 323 20.71 50.70 27.28
C SER A 323 21.77 50.60 28.38
N GLY A 324 22.98 51.10 28.09
CA GLY A 324 24.14 51.03 29.00
C GLY A 324 24.87 49.68 29.03
N TYR A 325 24.60 48.77 28.09
CA TYR A 325 25.26 47.47 27.93
C TYR A 325 25.69 47.23 26.47
N TYR A 326 26.83 46.56 26.27
CA TYR A 326 27.28 46.20 24.92
C TYR A 326 26.31 45.20 24.27
N SER A 327 25.89 45.49 23.03
CA SER A 327 25.05 44.59 22.22
C SER A 327 25.76 43.26 21.96
N LYS A 328 25.05 42.14 22.04
CA LYS A 328 25.60 40.80 21.74
C LYS A 328 24.82 40.14 20.62
N LYS A 329 25.52 39.50 19.68
CA LYS A 329 24.94 38.82 18.51
C LYS A 329 25.34 37.36 18.49
N THR A 330 24.45 36.49 18.03
CA THR A 330 24.73 35.08 17.74
C THR A 330 23.98 34.65 16.48
N ASN A 331 24.52 33.68 15.76
CA ASN A 331 23.76 32.99 14.73
C ASN A 331 23.10 31.76 15.37
N LEU A 332 21.85 31.51 15.01
CA LEU A 332 21.06 30.38 15.46
C LEU A 332 20.42 29.72 14.25
N ARG A 333 20.56 28.40 14.14
CA ARG A 333 19.75 27.59 13.22
C ARG A 333 18.51 27.11 13.93
N VAL A 334 17.34 27.55 13.48
CA VAL A 334 16.03 27.09 13.96
C VAL A 334 15.65 25.83 13.19
N ALA A 335 15.42 24.74 13.90
CA ALA A 335 14.88 23.50 13.34
C ALA A 335 13.36 23.45 13.52
N GLN A 336 12.68 22.71 12.64
CA GLN A 336 11.23 22.51 12.69
C GLN A 336 10.80 21.90 14.03
N ASP A 337 9.66 22.37 14.56
CA ASP A 337 8.96 21.84 15.75
C ASP A 337 9.87 21.71 17.00
N THR A 338 10.99 22.44 17.03
CA THR A 338 11.99 22.41 18.10
C THR A 338 11.94 23.71 18.90
N SER A 339 12.03 23.64 20.24
CA SER A 339 12.26 24.81 21.09
C SER A 339 13.75 24.95 21.40
N THR A 340 14.36 26.07 21.01
CA THR A 340 15.78 26.34 21.24
C THR A 340 15.96 27.47 22.25
N PRO A 341 16.49 27.18 23.46
CA PRO A 341 16.78 28.21 24.44
C PRO A 341 18.07 28.97 24.10
N LEU A 342 18.02 30.30 24.13
CA LEU A 342 19.17 31.20 24.02
C LEU A 342 19.28 32.08 25.27
N HIS A 343 20.45 32.06 25.91
CA HIS A 343 20.72 32.88 27.09
C HIS A 343 21.89 33.84 26.87
N PHE A 344 21.68 35.12 27.17
CA PHE A 344 22.68 36.18 26.99
C PHE A 344 23.06 36.87 28.30
N ASN A 345 24.35 36.82 28.65
CA ASN A 345 24.93 37.67 29.70
C ASN A 345 25.47 38.95 29.07
N LEU A 346 24.91 40.11 29.45
CA LEU A 346 25.28 41.42 28.93
C LEU A 346 26.27 42.13 29.89
N VAL A 347 27.24 42.83 29.31
CA VAL A 347 28.28 43.57 30.05
C VAL A 347 28.00 45.06 29.98
N ALA A 348 27.99 45.74 31.12
CA ALA A 348 27.74 47.19 31.19
C ALA A 348 28.85 47.98 30.46
N GLU A 349 28.46 48.99 29.70
CA GLU A 349 29.38 49.88 29.00
C GLU A 349 30.08 50.78 30.02
N SER A 350 31.42 50.75 30.07
CA SER A 350 32.19 51.66 30.92
C SER A 350 32.51 52.94 30.16
N THR A 351 32.19 54.11 30.73
CA THR A 351 32.66 55.40 30.22
C THR A 351 34.16 55.55 30.49
N GLY A 352 35.02 55.37 29.48
CA GLY A 352 36.43 55.73 29.62
C GLY A 352 37.42 55.25 28.56
N ILE A 353 37.91 56.22 27.79
CA ILE A 353 39.25 56.35 27.15
C ILE A 353 39.46 55.69 25.78
N SER A 354 39.85 56.56 24.83
CA SER A 354 40.20 56.31 23.42
C SER A 354 41.38 55.35 23.21
N PRO A 355 41.38 54.56 22.12
CA PRO A 355 42.56 53.85 21.66
C PRO A 355 43.50 54.76 20.86
N ILE A 356 44.76 54.79 21.29
CA ILE A 356 45.91 55.29 20.53
C ILE A 356 46.36 54.16 19.59
N GLY A 357 46.63 54.50 18.32
CA GLY A 357 47.61 53.76 17.50
C GLY A 357 47.11 53.15 16.19
N GLY A 358 46.61 53.97 15.27
CA GLY A 358 46.55 53.61 13.86
C GLY A 358 47.91 53.84 13.19
N ALA A 359 48.52 52.78 12.67
CA ALA A 359 49.67 52.87 11.77
C ALA A 359 49.20 52.62 10.33
N THR A 360 49.41 53.63 9.49
CA THR A 360 49.15 53.67 8.06
C THR A 360 50.09 52.70 7.32
N PRO A 361 49.63 51.91 6.33
CA PRO A 361 50.52 51.26 5.37
C PRO A 361 51.19 52.31 4.50
N GLY A 362 52.47 52.54 4.73
CA GLY A 362 53.31 53.40 3.90
C GLY A 362 53.69 52.72 2.58
N LEU A 363 53.60 53.52 1.51
CA LEU A 363 54.39 53.60 0.25
C LEU A 363 55.26 52.40 -0.21
N PRO A 364 55.36 52.18 -1.54
CA PRO A 364 56.02 51.02 -2.12
C PRO A 364 57.50 50.96 -1.76
N SER A 365 57.92 49.83 -1.19
CA SER A 365 59.33 49.47 -1.08
C SER A 365 59.90 49.32 -2.48
N GLN A 366 60.81 50.23 -2.82
CA GLN A 366 61.67 50.18 -3.99
C GLN A 366 62.45 48.86 -3.97
N GLU A 367 62.11 47.93 -4.88
CA GLU A 367 62.84 46.68 -5.05
C GLU A 367 64.32 46.99 -5.30
N ALA A 368 65.22 46.35 -4.55
CA ALA A 368 66.63 46.34 -4.88
C ALA A 368 66.79 45.73 -6.28
N GLN A 369 67.27 46.50 -7.26
CA GLN A 369 67.56 46.00 -8.60
C GLN A 369 68.71 44.99 -8.53
N VAL A 370 68.39 43.71 -8.67
CA VAL A 370 69.37 42.63 -8.88
C VAL A 370 69.93 42.79 -10.30
N PRO A 371 71.26 42.88 -10.50
CA PRO A 371 71.86 43.02 -11.83
C PRO A 371 71.61 41.76 -12.68
N GLY A 372 71.13 41.95 -13.91
CA GLY A 372 70.89 40.88 -14.87
C GLY A 372 69.47 40.91 -15.45
N THR A 373 69.26 40.17 -16.53
CA THR A 373 67.94 39.98 -17.13
C THR A 373 67.17 38.99 -16.28
N ARG A 374 65.98 39.38 -15.78
CA ARG A 374 65.08 38.46 -15.08
C ARG A 374 64.51 37.46 -16.08
N MET A 375 64.65 36.18 -15.77
CA MET A 375 64.26 35.08 -16.62
C MET A 375 63.57 34.00 -15.80
N THR A 376 62.51 33.41 -16.34
CA THR A 376 61.85 32.23 -15.79
C THR A 376 62.58 30.98 -16.25
N VAL A 377 62.91 30.10 -15.32
CA VAL A 377 63.55 28.81 -15.63
C VAL A 377 62.54 27.88 -16.27
N LEU A 378 62.89 27.29 -17.41
CA LEU A 378 62.12 26.24 -18.09
C LEU A 378 62.68 24.85 -17.79
N GLY A 379 63.97 24.76 -17.50
CA GLY A 379 64.66 23.54 -17.12
C GLY A 379 66.17 23.75 -16.99
N TYR A 380 66.85 22.85 -16.29
CA TYR A 380 68.30 22.85 -16.18
C TYR A 380 68.80 21.41 -16.22
N ASP A 381 69.72 21.13 -17.15
CA ASP A 381 70.37 19.83 -17.28
C ASP A 381 71.73 19.89 -16.55
N PRO A 382 71.91 19.15 -15.44
CA PRO A 382 73.15 19.18 -14.67
C PRO A 382 74.34 18.55 -15.41
N ASP A 383 74.11 17.60 -16.33
CA ASP A 383 75.17 16.90 -17.05
C ASP A 383 75.72 17.75 -18.19
N SER A 384 74.82 18.36 -18.98
CA SER A 384 75.22 19.27 -20.06
C SER A 384 75.44 20.71 -19.61
N ARG A 385 75.09 21.04 -18.35
CA ARG A 385 75.09 22.40 -17.77
C ARG A 385 74.28 23.40 -18.59
N VAL A 386 73.27 22.94 -19.32
CA VAL A 386 72.40 23.79 -20.15
C VAL A 386 71.21 24.24 -19.33
N LEU A 387 71.05 25.56 -19.25
CA LEU A 387 69.95 26.25 -18.60
C LEU A 387 68.98 26.77 -19.68
N GLU A 388 67.77 26.23 -19.69
CA GLU A 388 66.70 26.71 -20.54
C GLU A 388 65.86 27.74 -19.79
N VAL A 389 65.71 28.92 -20.38
CA VAL A 389 65.09 30.07 -19.74
C VAL A 389 64.18 30.83 -20.70
N MET A 390 63.23 31.57 -20.14
CA MET A 390 62.33 32.45 -20.87
C MET A 390 62.40 33.86 -20.28
N ASP A 391 62.63 34.86 -21.12
CA ASP A 391 62.66 36.26 -20.67
C ASP A 391 61.25 36.87 -20.53
N SER A 392 61.18 38.12 -20.07
CA SER A 392 59.92 38.87 -19.93
C SER A 392 59.16 39.09 -21.24
N ASN A 393 59.83 38.97 -22.39
CA ASN A 393 59.23 39.06 -23.72
C ASN A 393 58.80 37.69 -24.26
N ARG A 394 58.86 36.64 -23.42
CA ARG A 394 58.57 35.24 -23.75
C ARG A 394 59.50 34.63 -24.80
N VAL A 395 60.71 35.17 -24.95
CA VAL A 395 61.75 34.61 -25.82
C VAL A 395 62.47 33.50 -25.05
N LYS A 396 62.49 32.30 -25.62
CA LYS A 396 63.21 31.15 -25.07
C LYS A 396 64.68 31.23 -25.45
N SER A 397 65.57 31.02 -24.49
CA SER A 397 67.01 30.99 -24.67
C SER A 397 67.61 29.76 -23.98
N LYS A 398 68.69 29.21 -24.56
CA LYS A 398 69.53 28.20 -23.91
C LYS A 398 70.85 28.84 -23.54
N LEU A 399 71.21 28.78 -22.27
CA LEU A 399 72.45 29.33 -21.72
C LEU A 399 73.31 28.19 -21.18
N ILE A 400 74.63 28.30 -21.31
CA ILE A 400 75.56 27.32 -20.73
C ILE A 400 76.05 27.88 -19.40
N VAL A 401 75.94 27.11 -18.31
CA VAL A 401 76.40 27.50 -16.98
C VAL A 401 77.82 26.96 -16.75
N PRO A 402 78.89 27.78 -16.78
CA PRO A 402 80.26 27.33 -16.49
C PRO A 402 80.37 26.73 -15.08
N GLY A 403 81.15 25.67 -14.89
CA GLY A 403 81.21 24.88 -13.65
C GLY A 403 81.55 25.66 -12.37
N ASP A 404 82.21 26.81 -12.52
CA ASP A 404 82.65 27.71 -11.46
C ASP A 404 81.63 28.79 -11.09
N VAL A 405 80.52 28.93 -11.82
CA VAL A 405 79.51 29.98 -11.59
C VAL A 405 78.52 29.56 -10.50
N PRO A 406 78.50 30.22 -9.32
CA PRO A 406 77.54 29.93 -8.26
C PRO A 406 76.15 30.50 -8.60
N LEU A 407 75.11 29.90 -8.01
CA LEU A 407 73.77 30.47 -7.99
C LEU A 407 73.55 31.15 -6.64
N ASP A 408 73.53 32.48 -6.62
CA ASP A 408 73.22 33.24 -5.41
C ASP A 408 71.71 33.20 -5.13
N ASN A 409 71.28 33.24 -3.87
CA ASN A 409 69.86 33.28 -3.49
C ASN A 409 69.54 34.65 -2.89
N PHE A 410 68.55 35.37 -3.43
CA PHE A 410 68.14 36.68 -2.91
C PHE A 410 67.16 36.51 -1.72
N PRO A 411 67.26 37.30 -0.64
CA PRO A 411 68.18 38.43 -0.42
C PRO A 411 69.59 38.04 0.05
N SER A 412 69.82 36.80 0.49
CA SER A 412 71.15 36.31 0.87
C SER A 412 71.24 34.79 0.87
N GLY A 413 72.38 34.24 0.43
CA GLY A 413 72.69 32.81 0.50
C GLY A 413 73.18 32.24 -0.84
N ARG A 414 73.45 30.93 -0.88
CA ARG A 414 73.72 30.17 -2.12
C ARG A 414 72.63 29.13 -2.34
N ALA A 415 72.17 29.01 -3.57
CA ALA A 415 71.30 27.93 -4.03
C ALA A 415 72.12 26.91 -4.84
N SER A 416 71.57 25.71 -5.00
CA SER A 416 72.16 24.70 -5.88
C SER A 416 71.49 24.76 -7.25
N TRP A 417 72.30 24.77 -8.31
CA TRP A 417 71.82 24.66 -9.69
C TRP A 417 71.01 23.38 -9.90
N ASP A 418 71.43 22.26 -9.29
CA ASP A 418 70.76 20.96 -9.44
C ASP A 418 69.40 20.88 -8.74
N LYS A 419 69.06 21.90 -7.92
CA LYS A 419 67.78 22.01 -7.22
C LYS A 419 66.87 23.10 -7.81
N VAL A 420 67.26 23.71 -8.92
CA VAL A 420 66.43 24.71 -9.60
C VAL A 420 65.29 24.00 -10.29
N LEU A 421 64.07 24.44 -10.01
CA LEU A 421 62.86 23.90 -10.62
C LEU A 421 62.34 24.84 -11.72
N PRO A 422 61.63 24.32 -12.74
CA PRO A 422 60.93 25.16 -13.68
C PRO A 422 59.94 26.11 -12.96
N GLY A 423 59.71 27.28 -13.55
CA GLY A 423 58.85 28.33 -13.01
C GLY A 423 59.50 29.19 -11.93
N GLU A 424 60.72 28.88 -11.50
CA GLU A 424 61.52 29.76 -10.65
C GLU A 424 62.10 30.94 -11.46
N GLU A 425 62.35 32.08 -10.81
CA GLU A 425 62.94 33.24 -11.48
C GLU A 425 64.38 33.46 -11.04
N ILE A 426 65.23 33.72 -12.03
CA ILE A 426 66.64 34.02 -11.87
C ILE A 426 66.96 35.31 -12.63
N ALA A 427 67.74 36.19 -12.03
CA ALA A 427 68.41 37.27 -12.72
C ALA A 427 69.74 36.76 -13.26
N VAL A 428 69.91 36.80 -14.59
CA VAL A 428 71.09 36.26 -15.28
C VAL A 428 71.83 37.37 -16.00
N VAL A 429 73.14 37.43 -15.77
CA VAL A 429 74.08 38.16 -16.62
C VAL A 429 74.76 37.11 -17.50
N ALA A 430 74.54 37.19 -18.81
CA ALA A 430 75.12 36.27 -19.78
C ALA A 430 76.02 37.01 -20.77
N SER A 431 77.08 36.34 -21.22
CA SER A 431 77.94 36.82 -22.29
C SER A 431 77.18 36.86 -23.62
N ALA A 432 77.70 37.63 -24.59
CA ALA A 432 77.16 37.63 -25.96
C ALA A 432 77.23 36.25 -26.65
N SER A 433 78.05 35.33 -26.13
CA SER A 433 78.19 33.94 -26.60
C SER A 433 77.28 32.94 -25.86
N GLY A 434 76.41 33.40 -24.95
CA GLY A 434 75.40 32.57 -24.28
C GLY A 434 75.90 31.83 -23.02
N TYR A 435 77.06 32.22 -22.47
CA TYR A 435 77.54 31.68 -21.19
C TYR A 435 77.04 32.52 -20.03
N VAL A 436 76.56 31.88 -18.96
CA VAL A 436 76.17 32.56 -17.73
C VAL A 436 77.43 33.06 -17.01
N GLU A 437 77.53 34.36 -16.77
CA GLU A 437 78.63 34.99 -16.03
C GLU A 437 78.27 35.21 -14.55
N LYS A 438 76.99 35.52 -14.28
CA LYS A 438 76.45 35.64 -12.93
C LYS A 438 74.96 35.27 -12.92
N ALA A 439 74.53 34.56 -11.89
CA ALA A 439 73.12 34.24 -11.68
C ALA A 439 72.71 34.46 -10.23
N THR A 440 71.56 35.08 -10.04
CA THR A 440 70.93 35.26 -8.73
C THR A 440 69.49 34.80 -8.81
N LYS A 441 69.12 33.83 -7.99
CA LYS A 441 67.74 33.37 -7.83
C LYS A 441 66.94 34.44 -7.10
N THR A 442 65.96 35.02 -7.82
CA THR A 442 65.12 36.12 -7.35
C THR A 442 63.76 35.65 -6.87
N TYR A 443 63.36 34.42 -7.23
CA TYR A 443 62.14 33.77 -6.78
C TYR A 443 62.43 32.27 -6.55
N SER A 444 61.89 31.72 -5.47
CA SER A 444 61.92 30.28 -5.19
C SER A 444 60.53 29.78 -4.86
N HIS A 445 60.22 28.56 -5.27
CA HIS A 445 59.02 27.89 -4.78
C HIS A 445 59.19 27.61 -3.28
N THR A 446 58.26 28.10 -2.48
CA THR A 446 58.22 27.90 -1.02
C THR A 446 56.96 27.17 -0.57
N PHE A 447 55.99 27.00 -1.49
CA PHE A 447 54.79 26.21 -1.33
C PHE A 447 54.83 25.01 -2.29
N THR A 448 54.37 23.86 -1.80
CA THR A 448 54.17 22.65 -2.61
C THR A 448 52.87 21.96 -2.18
N ALA A 449 52.10 21.48 -3.14
CA ALA A 449 50.94 20.62 -2.91
C ALA A 449 50.94 19.49 -3.93
N SER A 450 50.80 18.25 -3.45
CA SER A 450 50.79 17.04 -4.29
C SER A 450 49.52 16.25 -4.08
N GLY A 451 48.99 15.64 -5.14
CA GLY A 451 47.83 14.77 -5.06
C GLY A 451 47.04 14.72 -6.37
N LYS A 452 45.93 13.98 -6.34
CA LYS A 452 44.96 13.93 -7.44
C LYS A 452 44.21 15.27 -7.54
N VAL A 453 43.95 15.73 -8.75
CA VAL A 453 43.11 16.91 -9.01
C VAL A 453 41.66 16.49 -8.95
N PHE A 454 40.94 16.87 -7.89
CA PHE A 454 39.53 16.52 -7.69
C PHE A 454 38.56 17.48 -8.38
N ALA A 455 38.96 18.74 -8.52
CA ALA A 455 38.14 19.76 -9.19
C ALA A 455 39.02 20.82 -9.85
N ARG A 456 38.51 21.39 -10.94
CA ARG A 456 39.13 22.52 -11.62
C ARG A 456 38.08 23.57 -11.96
N ASP A 457 38.31 24.79 -11.52
CA ASP A 457 37.52 25.97 -11.90
C ASP A 457 38.46 27.03 -12.48
N GLY A 458 38.48 27.13 -13.81
CA GLY A 458 39.41 27.99 -14.54
C GLY A 458 40.88 27.71 -14.22
N GLN A 459 41.49 28.61 -13.46
CA GLN A 459 42.89 28.53 -12.99
C GLN A 459 43.04 27.91 -11.60
N VAL A 460 41.95 27.63 -10.89
CA VAL A 460 41.98 27.00 -9.57
C VAL A 460 41.99 25.48 -9.72
N LEU A 461 42.95 24.83 -9.08
CA LEU A 461 43.02 23.38 -8.89
C LEU A 461 42.72 23.05 -7.43
N ASN A 462 41.88 22.05 -7.17
CA ASN A 462 41.74 21.46 -5.83
C ASN A 462 42.47 20.12 -5.82
N ILE A 463 43.51 20.01 -4.98
CA ILE A 463 44.50 18.94 -5.03
C ILE A 463 44.54 18.17 -3.72
N GLY A 464 44.51 16.83 -3.82
CA GLY A 464 44.72 15.90 -2.72
C GLY A 464 43.58 15.85 -1.71
N ASP A 465 43.65 14.90 -0.77
CA ASP A 465 42.55 14.56 0.16
C ASP A 465 42.13 15.73 1.07
N GLY A 466 43.02 16.69 1.29
CA GLY A 466 42.74 17.92 2.03
C GLY A 466 42.09 19.04 1.21
N TRP A 467 41.74 18.80 -0.07
CA TRP A 467 41.15 19.77 -0.98
C TRP A 467 41.93 21.09 -1.05
N THR A 468 43.24 20.98 -1.19
CA THR A 468 44.12 22.15 -1.17
C THR A 468 43.85 23.00 -2.41
N ARG A 469 43.25 24.18 -2.20
CA ARG A 469 42.96 25.15 -3.26
C ARG A 469 44.26 25.78 -3.75
N CYS A 470 44.57 25.59 -5.02
CA CYS A 470 45.79 26.03 -5.68
C CYS A 470 45.44 26.93 -6.89
N LEU A 471 45.66 28.24 -6.79
CA LEU A 471 45.42 29.17 -7.90
C LEU A 471 46.65 29.23 -8.81
N MET A 472 46.48 28.77 -10.05
CA MET A 472 47.49 28.86 -11.08
C MET A 472 47.64 30.29 -11.59
N SER A 473 48.88 30.79 -11.55
CA SER A 473 49.21 32.07 -12.16
C SER A 473 49.00 32.03 -13.68
N PRO A 474 48.70 33.17 -14.34
CA PRO A 474 48.45 33.23 -15.78
C PRO A 474 49.56 32.67 -16.68
N ASN A 475 50.80 32.64 -16.17
CA ASN A 475 51.98 32.11 -16.86
C ASN A 475 52.49 30.79 -16.25
N VAL A 476 51.62 30.03 -15.57
CA VAL A 476 51.98 28.73 -14.98
C VAL A 476 52.62 27.83 -16.05
N LEU A 477 53.72 27.16 -15.69
CA LEU A 477 54.32 26.13 -16.50
C LEU A 477 53.75 24.78 -16.08
N ILE A 478 53.14 24.04 -17.01
CA ILE A 478 52.60 22.71 -16.73
C ILE A 478 53.42 21.69 -17.49
N GLN A 479 54.04 20.74 -16.79
CA GLN A 479 54.94 19.75 -17.38
C GLN A 479 54.46 18.32 -17.11
N ARG A 480 54.55 17.43 -18.10
CA ARG A 480 54.18 16.01 -17.95
C ARG A 480 55.42 15.13 -17.72
N ARG A 481 55.41 14.25 -16.71
CA ARG A 481 56.57 13.45 -16.26
C ARG A 481 57.00 12.24 -17.10
N PRO A 482 56.27 11.72 -18.10
CA PRO A 482 56.81 10.67 -18.97
C PRO A 482 57.84 11.18 -19.99
N ASP A 483 57.73 12.44 -20.43
CA ASP A 483 58.53 13.00 -21.54
C ASP A 483 59.00 14.45 -21.32
N ASN A 484 58.76 15.01 -20.12
CA ASN A 484 59.09 16.39 -19.74
C ASN A 484 58.49 17.47 -20.66
N THR A 485 57.43 17.16 -21.40
CA THR A 485 56.78 18.10 -22.31
C THR A 485 55.95 19.14 -21.57
N LEU A 486 55.94 20.37 -22.10
CA LEU A 486 55.08 21.44 -21.61
C LEU A 486 53.68 21.30 -22.24
N VAL A 487 52.67 21.13 -21.39
CA VAL A 487 51.26 21.04 -21.77
C VAL A 487 50.51 22.30 -21.37
N ARG A 488 49.33 22.51 -21.95
CA ARG A 488 48.53 23.73 -21.69
C ARG A 488 47.56 23.61 -20.52
N ASN A 489 47.21 22.39 -20.13
CA ASN A 489 46.12 22.12 -19.20
C ASN A 489 46.47 20.96 -18.27
N VAL A 490 45.84 20.99 -17.10
CA VAL A 490 45.74 19.89 -16.14
C VAL A 490 44.30 19.42 -16.12
N ASP A 491 44.07 18.12 -16.22
CA ASP A 491 42.73 17.56 -16.24
C ASP A 491 42.29 17.07 -14.85
N VAL A 492 41.00 17.17 -14.54
CA VAL A 492 40.44 16.54 -13.33
C VAL A 492 40.70 15.03 -13.39
N GLY A 493 41.22 14.47 -12.30
CA GLY A 493 41.70 13.09 -12.18
C GLY A 493 43.21 12.92 -12.37
N ASP A 494 43.93 13.91 -12.91
CA ASP A 494 45.40 13.84 -13.02
C ASP A 494 46.06 13.85 -11.63
N THR A 495 47.14 13.09 -11.46
CA THR A 495 47.99 13.18 -10.26
C THR A 495 49.06 14.24 -10.50
N VAL A 496 49.08 15.28 -9.69
CA VAL A 496 49.95 16.44 -9.90
C VAL A 496 50.78 16.80 -8.67
N THR A 497 51.83 17.59 -8.89
CA THR A 497 52.48 18.40 -7.85
C THR A 497 52.56 19.84 -8.30
N ALA A 498 51.93 20.74 -7.55
CA ALA A 498 51.91 22.18 -7.76
C ALA A 498 52.95 22.87 -6.89
N TYR A 499 53.70 23.81 -7.48
CA TYR A 499 54.75 24.59 -6.85
C TYR A 499 54.48 26.09 -7.03
N GLY A 500 54.69 26.85 -5.95
CA GLY A 500 54.44 28.29 -5.92
C GLY A 500 55.11 28.97 -4.73
N THR A 501 54.82 30.26 -4.54
CA THR A 501 55.17 30.97 -3.28
C THR A 501 54.11 30.81 -2.21
N SER A 502 52.87 30.59 -2.63
CA SER A 502 51.73 30.31 -1.77
C SER A 502 50.72 29.48 -2.55
N ALA A 503 49.66 29.03 -1.87
CA ALA A 503 48.53 28.38 -2.51
C ALA A 503 47.82 29.27 -3.56
N ASP A 504 47.98 30.61 -3.48
CA ASP A 504 47.37 31.57 -4.40
C ASP A 504 48.30 32.04 -5.55
N ASP A 505 49.56 31.58 -5.60
CA ASP A 505 50.52 31.89 -6.68
C ASP A 505 51.29 30.64 -7.11
N ILE A 506 50.61 29.74 -7.81
CA ILE A 506 51.21 28.53 -8.38
C ILE A 506 51.79 28.84 -9.76
N ARG A 507 53.10 28.63 -9.92
CA ARG A 507 53.83 28.96 -11.16
C ARG A 507 54.36 27.75 -11.91
N TYR A 508 54.36 26.58 -11.28
CA TYR A 508 54.77 25.35 -11.92
C TYR A 508 53.93 24.17 -11.43
N VAL A 509 53.43 23.36 -12.35
CA VAL A 509 52.67 22.15 -12.04
C VAL A 509 53.27 20.98 -12.81
N VAL A 510 53.52 19.90 -12.09
CA VAL A 510 54.03 18.65 -12.66
C VAL A 510 52.92 17.63 -12.68
N VAL A 511 52.46 17.24 -13.86
CA VAL A 511 51.55 16.11 -14.05
C VAL A 511 52.37 14.83 -14.02
N GLN A 512 52.27 14.10 -12.91
CA GLN A 512 53.00 12.85 -12.66
C GLN A 512 52.37 11.68 -13.41
N GLU A 513 51.05 11.61 -13.36
CA GLU A 513 50.23 10.60 -14.04
C GLU A 513 49.05 11.33 -14.66
N SER A 514 48.84 11.12 -15.96
CA SER A 514 47.72 11.72 -16.69
C SER A 514 46.74 10.65 -17.11
N LEU A 515 45.46 10.94 -16.96
CA LEU A 515 44.43 9.90 -17.02
C LEU A 515 43.90 9.63 -18.44
N GLY A 516 44.34 10.39 -19.45
CA GLY A 516 44.08 10.11 -20.87
C GLY A 516 42.73 10.62 -21.43
N LEU A 517 42.48 10.35 -22.72
CA LEU A 517 41.25 10.70 -23.45
C LEU A 517 40.02 10.07 -22.77
N LYS A 518 39.12 10.92 -22.29
CA LYS A 518 38.03 10.57 -21.37
C LYS A 518 36.78 10.09 -22.11
N SER A 519 36.27 8.92 -21.74
CA SER A 519 34.83 8.64 -21.77
C SER A 519 34.28 8.67 -20.35
N ALA A 520 33.05 9.13 -20.21
CA ALA A 520 32.33 9.09 -18.94
C ALA A 520 30.90 8.63 -19.19
N PHE A 521 30.31 7.96 -18.21
CA PHE A 521 28.92 7.54 -18.26
C PHE A 521 28.27 7.67 -16.89
N GLU A 522 26.96 7.78 -16.87
CA GLU A 522 26.18 7.90 -15.63
C GLU A 522 25.54 6.58 -15.25
N GLY A 523 25.38 6.36 -13.95
CA GLY A 523 24.65 5.22 -13.42
C GLY A 523 24.43 5.29 -11.92
N TYR A 524 23.64 4.36 -11.43
CA TYR A 524 23.32 4.18 -10.03
C TYR A 524 24.24 3.12 -9.43
N LEU A 525 24.96 3.47 -8.36
CA LEU A 525 25.85 2.56 -7.67
C LEU A 525 25.09 1.78 -6.60
N VAL A 526 25.12 0.46 -6.66
CA VAL A 526 24.46 -0.42 -5.69
C VAL A 526 25.50 -1.36 -5.07
N ASN A 527 25.56 -1.39 -3.75
CA ASN A 527 26.35 -2.38 -3.03
C ASN A 527 25.56 -3.68 -2.93
N THR A 528 26.11 -4.76 -3.48
CA THR A 528 25.54 -6.12 -3.40
C THR A 528 26.50 -7.05 -2.66
N ASP A 529 26.04 -8.23 -2.24
CA ASP A 529 26.91 -9.26 -1.64
C ASP A 529 28.05 -9.69 -2.59
N GLY A 530 27.84 -9.57 -3.91
CA GLY A 530 28.83 -9.83 -4.95
C GLY A 530 29.75 -8.64 -5.27
N GLY A 531 29.66 -7.55 -4.52
CA GLY A 531 30.44 -6.32 -4.73
C GLY A 531 29.63 -5.15 -5.31
N GLN A 532 30.33 -4.08 -5.70
CA GLN A 532 29.74 -2.86 -6.23
C GLN A 532 29.28 -3.05 -7.69
N LYS A 533 27.99 -2.83 -7.96
CA LYS A 533 27.40 -2.86 -9.30
C LYS A 533 26.89 -1.49 -9.72
N VAL A 534 27.09 -1.14 -10.99
CA VAL A 534 26.59 0.11 -11.58
C VAL A 534 25.46 -0.18 -12.55
N PHE A 535 24.29 0.35 -12.26
CA PHE A 535 23.10 0.30 -13.11
C PHE A 535 23.06 1.56 -13.97
N SER A 536 23.32 1.44 -15.27
CA SER A 536 23.30 2.59 -16.18
C SER A 536 21.99 2.64 -16.97
N GLU A 537 21.55 3.85 -17.30
CA GLU A 537 20.41 4.05 -18.21
C GLU A 537 20.73 3.65 -19.66
N SER A 538 22.02 3.55 -20.02
CA SER A 538 22.49 3.28 -21.39
C SER A 538 23.02 1.85 -21.60
N ALA A 539 23.22 1.08 -20.53
CA ALA A 539 23.81 -0.26 -20.61
C ALA A 539 22.74 -1.34 -20.39
N LEU A 540 22.82 -2.42 -21.17
CA LEU A 540 21.89 -3.56 -21.05
C LEU A 540 22.11 -4.39 -19.77
N LEU A 541 23.31 -4.33 -19.17
CA LEU A 541 23.68 -5.08 -17.98
C LEU A 541 24.51 -4.21 -17.01
N PRO A 542 24.37 -4.40 -15.69
CA PRO A 542 25.16 -3.73 -14.68
C PRO A 542 26.65 -4.04 -14.79
N VAL A 543 27.48 -3.03 -14.54
CA VAL A 543 28.95 -3.15 -14.59
C VAL A 543 29.49 -3.28 -13.16
N SER A 544 30.28 -4.33 -12.90
CA SER A 544 30.99 -4.47 -11.63
C SER A 544 32.18 -3.51 -11.57
N ILE A 545 32.37 -2.85 -10.42
CA ILE A 545 33.46 -1.88 -10.24
C ILE A 545 34.29 -2.16 -8.98
N PRO A 546 35.57 -1.75 -8.93
CA PRO A 546 36.37 -1.90 -7.72
C PRO A 546 35.88 -0.94 -6.63
N GLY A 547 35.58 -1.45 -5.43
CA GLY A 547 35.14 -0.62 -4.30
C GLY A 547 36.18 0.42 -3.80
N ALA A 548 37.45 0.27 -4.20
CA ALA A 548 38.55 1.14 -3.78
C ALA A 548 38.68 2.45 -4.60
N ILE A 549 37.92 2.61 -5.69
CA ILE A 549 37.95 3.85 -6.47
C ILE A 549 37.42 5.03 -5.64
N ASP A 550 37.96 6.21 -5.92
CA ASP A 550 37.52 7.45 -5.27
C ASP A 550 36.21 7.95 -5.88
N VAL A 551 35.28 8.37 -5.02
CA VAL A 551 34.03 9.04 -5.39
C VAL A 551 34.03 10.43 -4.77
N VAL A 552 34.01 11.45 -5.62
CA VAL A 552 34.22 12.84 -5.23
C VAL A 552 32.88 13.55 -5.08
N ASP A 553 32.68 14.19 -3.93
CA ASP A 553 31.59 15.13 -3.69
C ASP A 553 32.14 16.56 -3.84
N LEU A 554 31.86 17.16 -5.00
CA LEU A 554 32.37 18.47 -5.37
C LEU A 554 31.77 19.60 -4.51
N ASP A 555 30.51 19.45 -4.12
CA ASP A 555 29.77 20.49 -3.38
C ASP A 555 30.23 20.56 -1.93
N ASN A 556 30.41 19.39 -1.30
CA ASN A 556 30.83 19.30 0.10
C ASN A 556 32.35 19.24 0.27
N LYS A 557 33.11 19.09 -0.83
CA LYS A 557 34.58 18.96 -0.84
C LYS A 557 35.05 17.79 0.03
N VAL A 558 34.45 16.62 -0.21
CA VAL A 558 34.78 15.37 0.47
C VAL A 558 35.01 14.27 -0.58
N THR A 559 35.84 13.30 -0.23
CA THR A 559 36.11 12.12 -1.08
C THR A 559 35.75 10.86 -0.31
N ASP A 560 34.81 10.09 -0.86
CA ASP A 560 34.41 8.77 -0.38
C ASP A 560 35.08 7.66 -1.20
N LYS A 561 35.06 6.43 -0.68
CA LYS A 561 35.35 5.23 -1.49
C LYS A 561 34.05 4.70 -2.07
N ALA A 562 34.08 4.11 -3.26
CA ALA A 562 32.88 3.52 -3.88
C ALA A 562 32.17 2.51 -2.94
N SER A 563 32.92 1.76 -2.13
CA SER A 563 32.33 0.85 -1.14
C SER A 563 31.63 1.54 0.04
N ALA A 564 31.87 2.84 0.27
CA ALA A 564 31.25 3.65 1.31
C ALA A 564 30.10 4.52 0.77
N VAL A 565 29.88 4.53 -0.54
CA VAL A 565 28.78 5.27 -1.17
C VAL A 565 27.45 4.58 -0.81
N PRO A 566 26.44 5.32 -0.33
CA PRO A 566 25.11 4.78 -0.09
C PRO A 566 24.50 4.19 -1.37
N SER A 567 23.93 2.98 -1.28
CA SER A 567 23.37 2.26 -2.42
C SER A 567 22.23 3.06 -3.07
N GLY A 568 22.20 3.05 -4.40
CA GLY A 568 21.26 3.79 -5.23
C GLY A 568 21.67 5.25 -5.52
N SER A 569 22.80 5.73 -4.98
CA SER A 569 23.36 7.05 -5.35
C SER A 569 23.65 7.12 -6.85
N ARG A 570 23.35 8.26 -7.50
CA ARG A 570 23.65 8.48 -8.92
C ARG A 570 25.02 9.13 -9.07
N LEU A 571 25.90 8.46 -9.81
CA LEU A 571 27.28 8.87 -10.03
C LEU A 571 27.57 8.99 -11.52
N LYS A 572 28.58 9.81 -11.82
CA LYS A 572 29.22 9.83 -13.13
C LYS A 572 30.59 9.18 -13.03
N PHE A 573 30.78 8.10 -13.77
CA PHE A 573 31.99 7.28 -13.75
C PHE A 573 32.93 7.71 -14.86
N HIS A 574 34.19 7.90 -14.51
CA HIS A 574 35.23 8.26 -15.46
C HIS A 574 36.09 7.05 -15.80
N GLN A 575 36.30 6.85 -17.10
CA GLN A 575 37.11 5.76 -17.63
C GLN A 575 38.42 6.29 -18.19
N ASP A 576 39.49 5.50 -18.04
CA ASP A 576 40.75 5.71 -18.74
C ASP A 576 40.66 5.25 -20.21
N SER A 577 41.77 5.39 -20.94
CA SER A 577 41.86 4.99 -22.36
C SER A 577 41.68 3.48 -22.60
N GLU A 578 41.75 2.65 -21.56
CA GLU A 578 41.52 1.20 -21.62
C GLU A 578 40.06 0.84 -21.24
N GLY A 579 39.23 1.84 -20.92
CA GLY A 579 37.83 1.66 -20.52
C GLY A 579 37.66 1.29 -19.05
N LYS A 580 38.73 1.28 -18.25
CA LYS A 580 38.70 0.96 -16.83
C LYS A 580 38.22 2.16 -16.04
N ILE A 581 37.30 1.93 -15.11
CA ILE A 581 36.80 2.98 -14.22
C ILE A 581 37.87 3.29 -13.18
N VAL A 582 38.23 4.57 -13.09
CA VAL A 582 39.34 5.06 -12.26
C VAL A 582 38.88 5.89 -11.07
N TRP A 583 37.77 6.63 -11.21
CA TRP A 583 37.15 7.46 -10.18
C TRP A 583 35.73 7.85 -10.65
N ALA A 584 34.93 8.41 -9.74
CA ALA A 584 33.59 8.90 -10.04
C ALA A 584 33.28 10.22 -9.30
N GLU A 585 32.28 10.96 -9.78
CA GLU A 585 31.72 12.13 -9.10
C GLU A 585 30.25 11.90 -8.75
N TYR A 586 29.81 12.42 -7.60
CA TYR A 586 28.40 12.44 -7.24
C TYR A 586 27.63 13.37 -8.19
N ILE A 587 26.55 12.85 -8.79
CA ILE A 587 25.49 13.69 -9.37
C ILE A 587 24.49 14.02 -8.26
N TRP A 588 24.17 13.02 -7.45
CA TRP A 588 23.52 13.21 -6.15
C TRP A 588 23.84 12.02 -5.24
N LYS A 589 24.00 12.30 -3.95
CA LYS A 589 24.20 11.29 -2.91
C LYS A 589 22.85 10.83 -2.37
N ALA A 590 22.67 9.52 -2.20
CA ALA A 590 21.46 8.98 -1.60
C ALA A 590 21.46 9.27 -0.09
N GLU A 591 20.69 10.26 0.34
CA GLU A 591 20.39 10.51 1.76
C GLU A 591 19.34 9.51 2.28
N VAL A 592 18.54 8.95 1.37
CA VAL A 592 17.61 7.85 1.62
C VAL A 592 18.04 6.65 0.80
N SER A 593 18.22 5.52 1.47
CA SER A 593 18.54 4.23 0.87
C SER A 593 17.87 3.15 1.73
N LEU A 594 16.62 2.84 1.38
CA LEU A 594 15.75 1.94 2.13
C LEU A 594 15.69 0.60 1.42
N GLU A 595 15.93 -0.49 2.16
CA GLU A 595 15.79 -1.83 1.64
C GLU A 595 14.71 -2.58 2.43
N GLY A 596 13.77 -3.20 1.74
CA GLY A 596 12.66 -3.90 2.37
C GLY A 596 11.57 -4.32 1.39
N GLN A 597 10.47 -4.84 1.91
CA GLN A 597 9.29 -5.16 1.10
C GLN A 597 8.36 -3.97 0.99
N ILE A 598 7.75 -3.77 -0.17
CA ILE A 598 6.71 -2.75 -0.34
C ILE A 598 5.44 -3.21 0.37
N GLY A 599 5.09 -2.54 1.46
CA GLY A 599 3.86 -2.83 2.22
C GLY A 599 2.63 -2.17 1.63
N ILE A 600 2.76 -0.92 1.21
CA ILE A 600 1.67 -0.10 0.69
C ILE A 600 2.20 0.72 -0.49
N MET A 601 1.36 0.87 -1.51
CA MET A 601 1.53 1.86 -2.57
C MET A 601 0.30 2.77 -2.55
N SER A 602 0.49 4.04 -2.21
CA SER A 602 -0.57 5.06 -2.26
C SER A 602 -0.10 6.22 -3.13
N GLY A 603 -0.58 6.27 -4.37
CA GLY A 603 -0.05 7.17 -5.41
C GLY A 603 1.47 7.03 -5.58
N PRO A 604 2.25 8.11 -5.46
CA PRO A 604 3.71 8.05 -5.54
C PRO A 604 4.36 7.61 -4.23
N VAL A 605 3.64 7.35 -3.15
CA VAL A 605 4.25 6.99 -1.85
C VAL A 605 4.35 5.47 -1.72
N LEU A 606 5.56 5.00 -1.46
CA LEU A 606 5.86 3.61 -1.08
C LEU A 606 6.12 3.55 0.42
N THR A 607 5.48 2.61 1.11
CA THR A 607 5.82 2.26 2.49
C THR A 607 6.71 1.02 2.50
N ILE A 608 7.91 1.12 3.05
CA ILE A 608 8.91 0.05 3.06
C ILE A 608 8.89 -0.67 4.42
N LEU A 609 8.63 -1.97 4.39
CA LEU A 609 8.59 -2.85 5.55
C LEU A 609 9.94 -3.53 5.79
N PRO A 610 10.30 -3.83 7.06
CA PRO A 610 9.48 -3.70 8.26
C PRO A 610 9.60 -2.33 8.97
N SER A 611 10.38 -1.39 8.45
CA SER A 611 10.63 -0.11 9.12
C SER A 611 9.45 0.86 9.08
N TRP A 612 8.51 0.65 8.16
CA TRP A 612 7.40 1.57 7.86
C TRP A 612 7.87 2.94 7.37
N ASP A 613 9.10 3.02 6.86
CA ASP A 613 9.61 4.24 6.26
C ASP A 613 8.89 4.53 4.94
N GLU A 614 8.54 5.79 4.73
CA GLU A 614 7.91 6.24 3.50
C GLU A 614 8.92 6.82 2.52
N ALA A 615 8.70 6.51 1.25
CA ALA A 615 9.48 7.01 0.14
C ALA A 615 8.53 7.51 -0.96
N THR A 616 8.57 8.80 -1.27
CA THR A 616 7.79 9.40 -2.38
C THR A 616 8.58 9.37 -3.68
N LEU A 617 8.02 8.70 -4.68
CA LEU A 617 8.54 8.58 -6.03
C LEU A 617 8.54 9.93 -6.75
N SER A 618 9.68 10.25 -7.35
CA SER A 618 9.86 11.39 -8.25
C SER A 618 9.45 11.02 -9.67
N VAL A 619 9.08 12.01 -10.48
CA VAL A 619 8.79 11.81 -11.92
C VAL A 619 9.97 11.23 -12.70
N ASN A 620 11.19 11.41 -12.19
CA ASN A 620 12.43 10.92 -12.80
C ASN A 620 12.88 9.57 -12.20
N THR A 621 11.99 8.84 -11.53
CA THR A 621 12.33 7.56 -10.92
C THR A 621 12.71 6.53 -11.98
N THR A 622 13.89 5.93 -11.83
CA THR A 622 14.35 4.82 -12.66
C THR A 622 14.17 3.51 -11.90
N VAL A 623 13.49 2.53 -12.52
CA VAL A 623 13.21 1.22 -11.92
C VAL A 623 13.97 0.12 -12.64
N PHE A 624 14.51 -0.83 -11.88
CA PHE A 624 15.14 -2.05 -12.38
C PHE A 624 14.51 -3.28 -11.70
N LEU A 625 14.26 -4.34 -12.47
CA LEU A 625 13.93 -5.68 -11.96
C LEU A 625 15.10 -6.61 -12.29
N GLY A 626 15.76 -7.13 -11.25
CA GLY A 626 17.04 -7.81 -11.42
C GLY A 626 18.04 -6.84 -12.09
N GLU A 627 18.47 -7.15 -13.31
CA GLU A 627 19.42 -6.32 -14.07
C GLU A 627 18.76 -5.53 -15.22
N THR A 628 17.45 -5.70 -15.41
CA THR A 628 16.71 -5.14 -16.55
C THR A 628 15.90 -3.91 -16.13
N ARG A 629 15.98 -2.84 -16.92
CA ARG A 629 15.17 -1.63 -16.70
C ARG A 629 13.68 -1.94 -16.87
N ARG A 630 12.85 -1.37 -16.00
CA ARG A 630 11.39 -1.48 -16.02
C ARG A 630 10.74 -0.10 -15.99
N PRO A 631 9.52 0.04 -16.52
CA PRO A 631 8.73 1.23 -16.28
C PRO A 631 8.37 1.35 -14.79
N PHE A 632 8.14 2.57 -14.31
CA PHE A 632 7.91 2.82 -12.88
C PHE A 632 6.63 2.14 -12.34
N TYR A 633 5.63 1.95 -13.18
CA TYR A 633 4.38 1.25 -12.85
C TYR A 633 4.51 -0.28 -12.73
N ASP A 634 5.69 -0.85 -12.99
CA ASP A 634 5.92 -2.29 -12.81
C ASP A 634 6.24 -2.66 -11.35
N VAL A 635 6.35 -1.67 -10.46
CA VAL A 635 6.53 -1.88 -9.03
C VAL A 635 5.23 -2.37 -8.40
N LYS A 636 5.29 -3.39 -7.53
CA LYS A 636 4.12 -4.00 -6.90
C LYS A 636 4.25 -4.04 -5.37
N THR A 637 3.12 -3.91 -4.67
CA THR A 637 3.03 -4.29 -3.25
C THR A 637 3.49 -5.74 -3.09
N GLY A 638 4.35 -5.98 -2.08
CA GLY A 638 4.99 -7.26 -1.81
C GLY A 638 6.35 -7.46 -2.49
N ASP A 639 6.73 -6.62 -3.46
CA ASP A 639 8.08 -6.67 -4.05
C ASP A 639 9.14 -6.35 -2.99
N THR A 640 10.25 -7.09 -3.00
CA THR A 640 11.44 -6.77 -2.21
C THR A 640 12.30 -5.81 -3.00
N VAL A 641 12.51 -4.61 -2.48
CA VAL A 641 13.13 -3.49 -3.20
C VAL A 641 14.23 -2.82 -2.39
N LEU A 642 15.14 -2.17 -3.12
CA LEU A 642 15.98 -1.06 -2.64
C LEU A 642 15.46 0.23 -3.27
N VAL A 643 15.02 1.19 -2.46
CA VAL A 643 14.56 2.52 -2.88
C VAL A 643 15.56 3.57 -2.43
N ALA A 644 15.98 4.45 -3.34
CA ALA A 644 16.97 5.47 -3.03
C ALA A 644 16.68 6.83 -3.68
N GLY A 645 17.16 7.88 -3.02
CA GLY A 645 17.11 9.24 -3.53
C GLY A 645 17.77 10.27 -2.62
N PRO A 646 17.87 11.52 -3.09
CA PRO A 646 18.39 12.65 -2.30
C PRO A 646 17.53 13.01 -1.08
N SER A 647 16.27 12.57 -0.99
CA SER A 647 15.43 12.72 0.22
C SER A 647 14.25 11.75 0.22
N GLN A 648 13.52 11.62 1.34
CA GLN A 648 12.34 10.75 1.45
C GLN A 648 11.19 11.19 0.55
N VAL A 649 11.13 12.48 0.19
CA VAL A 649 10.08 13.04 -0.68
C VAL A 649 10.51 13.17 -2.16
N ASP A 650 11.70 12.67 -2.49
CA ASP A 650 12.27 12.72 -3.84
C ASP A 650 13.15 11.48 -4.06
N THR A 651 12.52 10.31 -4.11
CA THR A 651 13.19 9.07 -4.47
C THR A 651 13.22 8.93 -5.99
N ARG A 652 14.37 8.50 -6.52
CA ARG A 652 14.66 8.53 -7.96
C ARG A 652 15.21 7.21 -8.50
N PHE A 653 15.40 6.23 -7.64
CA PHE A 653 15.92 4.92 -7.99
C PHE A 653 15.17 3.83 -7.22
N ILE A 654 14.74 2.79 -7.93
CA ILE A 654 14.19 1.57 -7.34
C ILE A 654 14.87 0.37 -8.00
N TRP A 655 15.36 -0.54 -7.18
CA TRP A 655 15.83 -1.84 -7.61
C TRP A 655 14.98 -2.93 -6.97
N ILE A 656 14.16 -3.61 -7.78
CA ILE A 656 13.37 -4.77 -7.41
C ILE A 656 14.31 -5.97 -7.38
N LYS A 657 14.70 -6.36 -6.17
CA LYS A 657 15.58 -7.50 -5.89
C LYS A 657 14.84 -8.80 -6.14
N GLU A 658 13.61 -8.88 -5.64
CA GLU A 658 12.74 -10.05 -5.80
C GLU A 658 11.32 -9.59 -6.10
N ARG A 659 10.72 -10.15 -7.16
CA ARG A 659 9.35 -9.87 -7.58
C ARG A 659 8.40 -10.80 -6.85
N ILE A 660 7.35 -10.25 -6.26
CA ILE A 660 6.27 -11.08 -5.73
C ILE A 660 5.60 -11.86 -6.87
N SER A 661 5.41 -13.16 -6.65
CA SER A 661 4.76 -14.07 -7.60
C SER A 661 3.62 -14.79 -6.93
N TYR A 662 2.42 -14.63 -7.46
CA TYR A 662 1.20 -15.28 -6.99
C TYR A 662 0.30 -15.63 -8.17
N ASP A 663 -0.53 -16.66 -8.00
CA ASP A 663 -1.46 -17.16 -9.02
C ASP A 663 -2.83 -16.50 -8.86
N ARG A 664 -3.25 -16.23 -7.62
CA ARG A 664 -4.53 -15.57 -7.32
C ARG A 664 -4.49 -14.85 -5.98
N THR A 665 -5.46 -13.94 -5.79
CA THR A 665 -5.74 -13.29 -4.51
C THR A 665 -7.09 -13.81 -3.99
N VAL A 666 -7.18 -14.03 -2.68
CA VAL A 666 -8.38 -14.56 -2.01
C VAL A 666 -8.67 -13.77 -0.74
N GLU A 667 -9.95 -13.56 -0.44
CA GLU A 667 -10.40 -12.99 0.82
C GLU A 667 -11.16 -14.02 1.64
N GLY A 668 -11.02 -13.93 2.95
CA GLY A 668 -11.60 -14.91 3.83
C GLY A 668 -11.28 -14.64 5.30
N PHE A 669 -11.58 -15.63 6.12
CA PHE A 669 -11.52 -15.52 7.57
C PHE A 669 -10.45 -16.45 8.12
N MET A 670 -9.67 -15.94 9.07
CA MET A 670 -8.72 -16.75 9.82
C MET A 670 -9.45 -17.54 10.90
N GLY A 671 -9.29 -18.85 10.91
CA GLY A 671 -9.83 -19.75 11.94
C GLY A 671 -8.73 -20.46 12.73
N GLY A 672 -9.17 -21.36 13.61
CA GLY A 672 -8.30 -22.28 14.34
C GLY A 672 -7.69 -23.33 13.40
N GLY A 673 -6.51 -23.85 13.74
CA GLY A 673 -5.88 -24.94 12.98
C GLY A 673 -5.51 -26.14 13.85
N GLU A 674 -5.41 -27.31 13.21
CA GLU A 674 -4.95 -28.52 13.88
C GLU A 674 -3.44 -28.45 14.17
N GLY A 675 -3.09 -28.31 15.45
CA GLY A 675 -1.70 -28.31 15.94
C GLY A 675 -1.13 -26.91 16.20
N ARG A 676 -0.04 -26.84 16.98
CA ARG A 676 0.51 -25.57 17.54
C ARG A 676 1.06 -24.59 16.50
N ASN A 677 1.33 -25.02 15.26
CA ASN A 677 2.05 -24.22 14.25
C ASN A 677 1.22 -23.98 12.98
N ARG A 678 -0.10 -24.17 13.02
CA ARG A 678 -0.95 -24.03 11.84
C ARG A 678 -2.20 -23.23 12.17
N ARG A 679 -2.57 -22.36 11.25
CA ARG A 679 -3.86 -21.67 11.19
C ARG A 679 -4.60 -22.14 9.94
N VAL A 680 -5.92 -22.08 9.96
CA VAL A 680 -6.74 -22.32 8.77
C VAL A 680 -7.24 -20.97 8.28
N PHE A 681 -7.08 -20.70 7.00
CA PHE A 681 -7.73 -19.59 6.32
C PHE A 681 -8.89 -20.16 5.52
N THR A 682 -10.07 -19.54 5.61
CA THR A 682 -11.29 -20.00 4.93
C THR A 682 -11.81 -18.93 3.99
N GLU A 683 -11.79 -19.20 2.68
CA GLU A 683 -12.48 -18.43 1.65
C GLU A 683 -13.85 -19.04 1.45
N VAL A 684 -14.83 -18.18 1.26
CA VAL A 684 -16.13 -18.59 0.76
C VAL A 684 -16.38 -17.81 -0.51
N ASP A 685 -16.56 -18.53 -1.60
CA ASP A 685 -16.88 -17.88 -2.87
C ASP A 685 -18.36 -17.45 -2.91
N ARG A 686 -18.75 -16.70 -3.95
CA ARG A 686 -20.13 -16.20 -4.11
C ARG A 686 -21.20 -17.29 -4.27
N LYS A 687 -20.80 -18.55 -4.47
CA LYS A 687 -21.70 -19.72 -4.52
C LYS A 687 -21.83 -20.41 -3.17
N GLY A 688 -21.13 -19.94 -2.13
CA GLY A 688 -21.07 -20.58 -0.83
C GLY A 688 -20.10 -21.77 -0.78
N TYR A 689 -19.25 -21.97 -1.80
CA TYR A 689 -18.21 -23.00 -1.70
C TYR A 689 -17.11 -22.54 -0.76
N VAL A 690 -16.88 -23.35 0.26
CA VAL A 690 -15.86 -23.13 1.28
C VAL A 690 -14.56 -23.77 0.83
N THR A 691 -13.51 -22.97 0.68
CA THR A 691 -12.14 -23.45 0.42
C THR A 691 -11.27 -23.11 1.62
N GLN A 692 -10.50 -24.08 2.10
CA GLN A 692 -9.62 -23.92 3.25
C GLN A 692 -8.15 -24.10 2.86
N TRP A 693 -7.29 -23.25 3.42
CA TRP A 693 -5.85 -23.32 3.26
C TRP A 693 -5.14 -23.29 4.60
N VAL A 694 -4.00 -23.98 4.66
CA VAL A 694 -3.14 -23.96 5.84
C VAL A 694 -2.20 -22.76 5.75
N VAL A 695 -2.24 -21.90 6.77
CA VAL A 695 -1.34 -20.77 6.94
C VAL A 695 -0.38 -21.09 8.08
N ASP A 696 0.93 -20.96 7.85
CA ASP A 696 1.95 -21.14 8.88
C ASP A 696 1.81 -20.03 9.95
N THR A 697 1.96 -20.37 11.23
CA THR A 697 1.80 -19.38 12.32
C THR A 697 2.85 -18.27 12.30
N GLY A 698 3.98 -18.47 11.64
CA GLY A 698 5.03 -17.47 11.40
C GLY A 698 4.83 -16.66 10.11
N PHE A 699 3.79 -16.94 9.32
CA PHE A 699 3.45 -16.14 8.15
C PHE A 699 3.10 -14.71 8.57
N THR A 700 3.58 -13.72 7.83
CA THR A 700 3.36 -12.30 8.15
C THR A 700 2.12 -11.78 7.43
N VAL A 701 1.23 -11.14 8.19
CA VAL A 701 0.08 -10.39 7.69
C VAL A 701 0.26 -8.93 8.09
N VAL A 702 0.04 -8.03 7.12
CA VAL A 702 0.22 -6.60 7.29
C VAL A 702 -1.13 -5.93 7.52
N ASP A 703 -1.25 -5.14 8.59
CA ASP A 703 -2.37 -4.23 8.80
C ASP A 703 -1.94 -2.83 8.37
N THR A 704 -2.34 -2.50 7.15
CA THR A 704 -2.00 -1.26 6.45
C THR A 704 -2.69 -0.04 7.07
N LYS A 705 -3.87 -0.22 7.69
CA LYS A 705 -4.61 0.88 8.34
C LYS A 705 -3.97 1.31 9.65
N HIS A 706 -3.37 0.38 10.38
CA HIS A 706 -2.80 0.65 11.71
C HIS A 706 -1.27 0.60 11.74
N ASN A 707 -0.61 0.46 10.59
CA ASN A 707 0.84 0.32 10.45
C ASN A 707 1.44 -0.79 11.32
N LYS A 708 0.85 -2.00 11.27
CA LYS A 708 1.30 -3.16 12.06
C LYS A 708 1.69 -4.35 11.20
N HIS A 709 2.80 -4.99 11.54
CA HIS A 709 3.10 -6.34 11.10
C HIS A 709 2.62 -7.31 12.18
N MET A 710 1.95 -8.37 11.77
CA MET A 710 1.47 -9.39 12.69
C MET A 710 1.83 -10.75 12.14
N LEU A 711 2.23 -11.65 13.02
CA LEU A 711 2.31 -13.06 12.67
C LEU A 711 0.89 -13.61 12.58
N ALA A 712 0.66 -14.60 11.72
CA ALA A 712 -0.64 -15.27 11.63
C ALA A 712 -1.08 -15.89 12.97
N SER A 713 -0.13 -16.19 13.87
CA SER A 713 -0.42 -16.59 15.27
C SER A 713 -1.04 -15.50 16.13
N GLN A 714 -0.83 -14.22 15.80
CA GLN A 714 -1.35 -13.06 16.54
C GLN A 714 -2.74 -12.62 16.09
N LEU A 715 -3.23 -13.16 14.97
CA LEU A 715 -4.58 -12.90 14.48
C LEU A 715 -5.62 -13.56 15.39
N ASN A 716 -6.78 -12.96 15.57
CA ASN A 716 -7.91 -13.62 16.21
C ASN A 716 -8.57 -14.60 15.22
N ASN A 717 -9.30 -15.58 15.75
CA ASN A 717 -10.24 -16.31 14.92
C ASN A 717 -11.36 -15.34 14.47
N GLY A 718 -11.81 -15.44 13.24
CA GLY A 718 -12.73 -14.50 12.61
C GLY A 718 -12.10 -13.22 12.05
N ASP A 719 -10.78 -13.00 12.17
CA ASP A 719 -10.13 -11.86 11.49
C ASP A 719 -10.26 -12.04 9.97
N LYS A 720 -10.74 -11.00 9.27
CA LYS A 720 -10.87 -11.03 7.81
C LYS A 720 -9.55 -10.59 7.19
N VAL A 721 -8.96 -11.47 6.39
CA VAL A 721 -7.68 -11.24 5.72
C VAL A 721 -7.79 -11.50 4.21
N ARG A 722 -6.92 -10.84 3.47
CA ARG A 722 -6.69 -11.06 2.05
C ARG A 722 -5.34 -11.72 1.88
N LEU A 723 -5.29 -12.87 1.21
CA LEU A 723 -4.05 -13.61 0.95
C LEU A 723 -3.77 -13.66 -0.54
N TRP A 724 -2.50 -13.48 -0.91
CA TRP A 724 -1.97 -13.75 -2.23
C TRP A 724 -1.38 -15.14 -2.21
N LEU A 725 -1.95 -16.04 -3.01
CA LEU A 725 -1.57 -17.44 -3.04
C LEU A 725 -0.69 -17.69 -4.26
N GLY A 726 0.52 -18.19 -4.03
CA GLY A 726 1.38 -18.73 -5.09
C GLY A 726 1.09 -20.20 -5.39
N ALA A 727 1.99 -20.81 -6.15
CA ALA A 727 1.88 -22.18 -6.62
C ALA A 727 1.53 -23.16 -5.49
N GLY A 728 0.44 -23.91 -5.69
CA GLY A 728 -0.08 -24.89 -4.73
C GLY A 728 -0.85 -24.30 -3.55
N GLY A 729 -1.33 -23.06 -3.67
CA GLY A 729 -2.20 -22.42 -2.66
C GLY A 729 -1.44 -21.93 -1.43
N LYS A 730 -0.12 -21.74 -1.51
CA LYS A 730 0.69 -21.24 -0.40
C LYS A 730 0.63 -19.73 -0.34
N PRO A 731 0.35 -19.12 0.83
CA PRO A 731 0.35 -17.69 0.94
C PRO A 731 1.77 -17.13 0.82
N VAL A 732 1.94 -16.12 -0.04
CA VAL A 732 3.19 -15.38 -0.25
C VAL A 732 3.13 -13.94 0.24
N TRP A 733 1.90 -13.40 0.39
CA TRP A 733 1.63 -12.10 0.97
C TRP A 733 0.24 -12.09 1.61
N GLY A 734 0.07 -11.28 2.66
CA GLY A 734 -1.17 -11.22 3.42
C GLY A 734 -1.44 -9.83 3.97
N GLU A 735 -2.69 -9.40 3.85
CA GLU A 735 -3.18 -8.11 4.33
C GLU A 735 -4.39 -8.31 5.26
N MET A 736 -4.44 -7.55 6.35
CA MET A 736 -5.62 -7.44 7.20
C MET A 736 -6.67 -6.58 6.51
N VAL A 737 -7.85 -7.15 6.25
CA VAL A 737 -8.99 -6.43 5.66
C VAL A 737 -9.81 -5.78 6.77
N ALA A 738 -10.16 -6.57 7.79
CA ALA A 738 -10.91 -6.12 8.95
C ALA A 738 -10.59 -7.00 10.18
N PRO A 739 -10.24 -6.40 11.33
CA PRO A 739 -10.07 -7.14 12.57
C PRO A 739 -11.43 -7.64 13.08
N ASN A 740 -11.43 -8.76 13.79
CA ASN A 740 -12.60 -9.28 14.46
C ASN A 740 -12.90 -8.46 15.73
N ALA A 741 -14.03 -7.74 15.71
CA ALA A 741 -14.52 -6.97 16.85
C ALA A 741 -15.48 -7.77 17.75
N ILE A 742 -16.09 -8.86 17.24
CA ILE A 742 -16.90 -9.80 18.03
C ILE A 742 -16.07 -11.06 18.20
N ASN A 743 -15.34 -11.21 19.30
CA ASN A 743 -14.54 -12.41 19.57
C ASN A 743 -15.19 -13.20 20.71
N LEU A 744 -16.26 -13.93 20.39
CA LEU A 744 -17.08 -14.65 21.37
C LEU A 744 -16.91 -16.16 21.17
N SER A 745 -16.73 -16.90 22.26
CA SER A 745 -16.80 -18.37 22.26
C SER A 745 -17.86 -18.81 23.26
N GLY A 746 -18.76 -19.68 22.84
CA GLY A 746 -19.94 -20.01 23.64
C GLY A 746 -20.88 -21.02 23.00
N HIS A 747 -22.12 -21.02 23.46
CA HIS A 747 -23.20 -21.84 22.88
C HIS A 747 -24.09 -20.98 22.00
N PHE A 748 -24.49 -21.50 20.83
CA PHE A 748 -25.58 -20.92 20.06
C PHE A 748 -26.92 -21.23 20.74
N LEU A 749 -27.74 -20.22 20.97
CA LEU A 749 -29.00 -20.35 21.71
C LEU A 749 -30.20 -20.40 20.78
N ARG A 750 -30.29 -19.49 19.80
CA ARG A 750 -31.30 -19.52 18.73
C ARG A 750 -31.03 -18.47 17.66
N GLU A 751 -31.70 -18.61 16.53
CA GLU A 751 -31.95 -17.53 15.58
C GLU A 751 -33.39 -17.04 15.74
N LYS A 752 -33.59 -15.72 15.87
CA LYS A 752 -34.93 -15.13 15.95
C LYS A 752 -34.93 -13.68 15.47
N ASP A 753 -35.89 -13.34 14.60
CA ASP A 753 -36.11 -11.99 14.06
C ASP A 753 -34.84 -11.39 13.39
N GLY A 754 -34.04 -12.22 12.72
CA GLY A 754 -32.79 -11.81 12.06
C GLY A 754 -31.57 -11.70 13.00
N TYR A 755 -31.74 -12.01 14.30
CA TYR A 755 -30.67 -12.01 15.28
C TYR A 755 -30.24 -13.44 15.64
N TYR A 756 -28.93 -13.62 15.78
CA TYR A 756 -28.31 -14.82 16.34
C TYR A 756 -28.02 -14.56 17.82
N TYR A 757 -28.49 -15.43 18.69
CA TYR A 757 -28.30 -15.37 20.14
C TYR A 757 -27.25 -16.39 20.58
N PHE A 758 -26.35 -15.96 21.45
CA PHE A 758 -25.28 -16.77 22.00
C PHE A 758 -25.27 -16.71 23.52
N SER A 759 -24.53 -17.62 24.16
CA SER A 759 -24.40 -17.67 25.61
C SER A 759 -23.99 -16.33 26.22
N GLY A 760 -24.53 -16.00 27.40
CA GLY A 760 -24.52 -14.64 27.96
C GLY A 760 -25.66 -13.76 27.42
N LEU A 761 -26.58 -14.35 26.64
CA LEU A 761 -27.66 -13.68 25.92
C LEU A 761 -27.19 -12.56 24.98
N GLU A 762 -25.94 -12.63 24.55
CA GLU A 762 -25.37 -11.76 23.54
C GLU A 762 -26.08 -12.00 22.21
N LYS A 763 -26.42 -10.93 21.49
CA LYS A 763 -27.14 -11.03 20.22
C LYS A 763 -26.55 -10.11 19.16
N PHE A 764 -26.50 -10.62 17.93
CA PHE A 764 -25.94 -9.90 16.79
C PHE A 764 -26.81 -10.10 15.55
N GLU A 765 -26.88 -9.09 14.69
CA GLU A 765 -27.53 -9.19 13.38
C GLU A 765 -26.64 -10.05 12.47
N ALA A 766 -27.23 -10.95 11.68
CA ALA A 766 -26.46 -11.63 10.64
C ALA A 766 -26.12 -10.65 9.51
N SER A 767 -24.87 -10.67 9.07
CA SER A 767 -24.48 -10.05 7.81
C SER A 767 -25.11 -10.80 6.63
N GLU A 768 -25.36 -10.09 5.52
CA GLU A 768 -25.82 -10.71 4.27
C GLU A 768 -24.82 -11.77 3.76
N ASP A 769 -23.54 -11.60 4.09
CA ASP A 769 -22.44 -12.50 3.73
C ASP A 769 -21.98 -13.37 4.92
N LEU A 770 -22.85 -13.66 5.90
CA LEU A 770 -22.50 -14.49 7.05
C LEU A 770 -22.00 -15.87 6.60
N ILE A 771 -20.79 -16.22 7.02
CA ILE A 771 -20.17 -17.52 6.77
C ILE A 771 -20.24 -18.40 8.01
N ILE A 772 -20.81 -19.58 7.86
CA ILE A 772 -20.83 -20.61 8.90
C ILE A 772 -19.97 -21.79 8.43
N THR A 773 -18.94 -22.12 9.19
CA THR A 773 -17.99 -23.22 8.90
C THR A 773 -18.09 -24.32 9.96
N GLY A 774 -17.65 -25.54 9.61
CA GLY A 774 -17.77 -26.70 10.51
C GLY A 774 -19.09 -27.45 10.37
N LEU A 775 -19.89 -27.10 9.36
CA LEU A 775 -21.12 -27.80 8.96
C LEU A 775 -20.89 -28.51 7.62
N PHE A 776 -21.47 -29.71 7.46
CA PHE A 776 -21.61 -30.38 6.18
C PHE A 776 -22.87 -29.90 5.43
N LYS A 777 -22.98 -30.22 4.13
CA LYS A 777 -23.96 -29.62 3.18
C LYS A 777 -25.42 -29.64 3.65
N ASP A 778 -25.79 -30.60 4.49
CA ASP A 778 -27.17 -30.85 4.92
C ASP A 778 -27.38 -30.50 6.41
N GLU A 779 -26.34 -30.01 7.08
CA GLU A 779 -26.35 -29.68 8.50
C GLU A 779 -26.74 -28.24 8.73
N GLU A 780 -27.52 -28.02 9.79
CA GLU A 780 -27.95 -26.70 10.23
C GLU A 780 -27.40 -26.45 11.63
N LEU A 781 -26.99 -25.21 11.91
CA LEU A 781 -26.55 -24.81 13.24
C LEU A 781 -27.72 -24.93 14.23
N ARG A 782 -27.56 -25.72 15.30
CA ARG A 782 -28.64 -26.01 16.26
C ARG A 782 -28.39 -25.41 17.65
N PRO A 783 -29.44 -25.00 18.39
CA PRO A 783 -29.33 -24.62 19.78
C PRO A 783 -28.54 -25.63 20.62
N GLY A 784 -27.65 -25.14 21.48
CA GLY A 784 -26.70 -25.93 22.25
C GLY A 784 -25.39 -26.24 21.54
N SER A 785 -25.25 -25.96 20.23
CA SER A 785 -23.96 -26.15 19.53
C SER A 785 -22.90 -25.18 20.05
N ARG A 786 -21.67 -25.66 20.23
CA ARG A 786 -20.55 -24.81 20.61
C ARG A 786 -19.95 -24.14 19.40
N VAL A 787 -19.77 -22.84 19.51
CA VAL A 787 -19.36 -21.98 18.41
C VAL A 787 -18.30 -20.99 18.84
N HIS A 788 -17.47 -20.60 17.87
CA HIS A 788 -16.71 -19.37 17.91
C HIS A 788 -17.32 -18.38 16.92
N VAL A 789 -17.50 -17.14 17.34
CA VAL A 789 -18.23 -16.13 16.58
C VAL A 789 -17.31 -14.97 16.29
N GLY A 790 -17.37 -14.47 15.05
CA GLY A 790 -16.61 -13.36 14.49
C GLY A 790 -17.51 -12.33 13.81
N GLY A 791 -17.16 -11.05 13.91
CA GLY A 791 -17.95 -9.96 13.34
C GLY A 791 -17.37 -8.56 13.57
N ASP A 792 -18.06 -7.55 13.06
CA ASP A 792 -17.59 -6.14 13.04
C ASP A 792 -18.07 -5.29 14.23
N GLY A 793 -18.69 -5.93 15.22
CA GLY A 793 -19.24 -5.28 16.41
C GLY A 793 -20.75 -5.06 16.35
N LYS A 794 -21.33 -4.99 15.13
CA LYS A 794 -22.78 -4.94 14.92
C LYS A 794 -23.28 -6.23 14.28
N TYR A 795 -22.59 -6.67 13.25
CA TYR A 795 -22.95 -7.83 12.46
C TYR A 795 -22.06 -9.02 12.78
N VAL A 796 -22.66 -10.19 12.94
CA VAL A 796 -21.93 -11.46 12.87
C VAL A 796 -21.62 -11.74 11.40
N ASN A 797 -20.33 -11.90 11.10
CA ASN A 797 -19.82 -12.16 9.75
C ASN A 797 -19.30 -13.60 9.61
N TYR A 798 -18.96 -14.23 10.74
CA TYR A 798 -18.33 -15.55 10.77
C TYR A 798 -18.78 -16.35 11.98
N ILE A 799 -19.12 -17.62 11.78
CA ILE A 799 -19.37 -18.59 12.85
C ILE A 799 -18.59 -19.88 12.54
N GLU A 800 -17.71 -20.29 13.46
CA GLU A 800 -17.02 -21.57 13.44
C GLU A 800 -17.72 -22.53 14.39
N VAL A 801 -18.35 -23.58 13.86
CA VAL A 801 -18.96 -24.63 14.68
C VAL A 801 -17.86 -25.55 15.18
N GLN A 802 -17.62 -25.49 16.49
CA GLN A 802 -16.61 -26.31 17.17
C GLN A 802 -17.17 -27.68 17.56
N GLU A 803 -18.44 -27.72 17.94
CA GLU A 803 -19.16 -28.95 18.31
C GLU A 803 -20.63 -28.78 17.92
N LEU A 804 -21.08 -29.52 16.92
CA LEU A 804 -22.46 -29.50 16.44
C LEU A 804 -23.35 -30.37 17.32
N VAL A 805 -24.48 -29.83 17.77
CA VAL A 805 -25.52 -30.59 18.45
C VAL A 805 -26.50 -31.16 17.43
N GLU A 806 -26.82 -32.44 17.57
CA GLU A 806 -27.89 -33.11 16.83
C GLU A 806 -29.12 -33.37 17.71
N PHE A 807 -30.32 -33.26 17.13
CA PHE A 807 -31.56 -33.58 17.83
C PHE A 807 -32.19 -34.89 17.33
N ALA A 808 -32.95 -35.56 18.19
CA ALA A 808 -33.77 -36.70 17.78
C ALA A 808 -34.73 -36.36 16.64
N LYS A 809 -34.75 -37.22 15.62
CA LYS A 809 -35.61 -37.04 14.44
C LYS A 809 -37.11 -37.04 14.76
N TYR A 810 -37.52 -37.77 15.80
CA TYR A 810 -38.94 -37.88 16.21
C TYR A 810 -39.09 -37.50 17.68
N LYS A 811 -40.01 -36.57 17.95
CA LYS A 811 -40.21 -35.99 19.31
C LYS A 811 -38.87 -35.54 19.94
N PRO A 812 -38.18 -34.57 19.31
CA PRO A 812 -36.93 -34.02 19.83
C PRO A 812 -37.09 -33.31 21.17
N LEU A 813 -38.30 -32.81 21.45
CA LEU A 813 -38.61 -31.99 22.59
C LEU A 813 -39.42 -32.79 23.62
N VAL A 814 -39.04 -32.66 24.90
CA VAL A 814 -39.83 -33.15 26.03
C VAL A 814 -40.04 -32.04 27.03
N GLU A 815 -41.29 -31.88 27.46
CA GLU A 815 -41.71 -30.91 28.47
C GLU A 815 -41.87 -31.57 29.83
N GLY A 816 -41.42 -30.91 30.89
CA GLY A 816 -41.68 -31.38 32.25
C GLY A 816 -41.20 -30.46 33.36
N THR A 817 -41.44 -30.88 34.59
CA THR A 817 -41.00 -30.21 35.81
C THR A 817 -39.77 -30.90 36.37
N VAL A 818 -38.69 -30.16 36.65
CA VAL A 818 -37.46 -30.67 37.25
C VAL A 818 -37.76 -31.24 38.64
N ILE A 819 -37.41 -32.49 38.86
CA ILE A 819 -37.52 -33.18 40.16
C ILE A 819 -36.17 -33.17 40.87
N SER A 820 -35.11 -33.51 40.13
CA SER A 820 -33.73 -33.44 40.60
C SER A 820 -32.80 -33.17 39.43
N VAL A 821 -31.73 -32.45 39.70
CA VAL A 821 -30.65 -32.22 38.73
C VAL A 821 -29.31 -32.25 39.45
N ASP A 822 -28.31 -32.84 38.80
CA ASP A 822 -26.91 -32.80 39.19
C ASP A 822 -26.03 -32.60 37.95
N LYS A 823 -24.71 -32.67 38.10
CA LYS A 823 -23.75 -32.42 37.01
C LYS A 823 -23.88 -33.36 35.80
N ASN A 824 -24.41 -34.56 36.00
CA ASN A 824 -24.43 -35.63 35.01
C ASN A 824 -25.83 -36.14 34.69
N ALA A 825 -26.85 -35.76 35.47
CA ALA A 825 -28.19 -36.29 35.32
C ALA A 825 -29.27 -35.27 35.62
N LEU A 826 -30.34 -35.34 34.84
CA LEU A 826 -31.57 -34.57 35.00
C LEU A 826 -32.76 -35.52 35.07
N THR A 827 -33.60 -35.37 36.10
CA THR A 827 -34.87 -36.08 36.23
C THR A 827 -36.02 -35.09 36.17
N ILE A 828 -36.97 -35.34 35.25
CA ILE A 828 -38.17 -34.53 35.12
C ILE A 828 -39.45 -35.36 35.29
N MET A 829 -40.51 -34.68 35.72
CA MET A 829 -41.88 -35.17 35.66
C MET A 829 -42.55 -34.58 34.42
N THR A 830 -42.95 -35.43 33.47
CA THR A 830 -43.68 -35.00 32.28
C THR A 830 -45.13 -34.63 32.60
N SER A 831 -45.80 -33.93 31.68
CA SER A 831 -47.23 -33.59 31.79
C SER A 831 -48.14 -34.81 32.01
N SER A 832 -47.73 -35.98 31.54
CA SER A 832 -48.40 -37.27 31.79
C SER A 832 -48.11 -37.90 33.15
N SER A 833 -47.44 -37.18 34.06
CA SER A 833 -47.03 -37.62 35.40
C SER A 833 -46.05 -38.81 35.42
N TRP A 834 -45.35 -39.04 34.31
CA TRP A 834 -44.25 -40.02 34.24
C TRP A 834 -42.92 -39.35 34.57
N LEU A 835 -42.03 -40.09 35.22
CA LEU A 835 -40.66 -39.65 35.45
C LEU A 835 -39.77 -40.12 34.31
N GLU A 836 -39.00 -39.18 33.77
CA GLU A 836 -37.99 -39.45 32.76
C GLU A 836 -36.62 -38.97 33.26
N HIS A 837 -35.58 -39.70 32.87
CA HIS A 837 -34.21 -39.47 33.28
C HIS A 837 -33.35 -39.26 32.04
N TYR A 838 -32.54 -38.21 32.04
CA TYR A 838 -31.63 -37.89 30.96
C TYR A 838 -30.22 -37.65 31.49
N GLU A 839 -29.23 -38.09 30.72
CA GLU A 839 -27.83 -37.76 30.98
C GLU A 839 -27.57 -36.29 30.59
N LEU A 840 -26.79 -35.60 31.42
CA LEU A 840 -26.21 -34.29 31.12
C LEU A 840 -24.74 -34.44 30.78
N SER A 841 -24.30 -33.68 29.79
CA SER A 841 -22.88 -33.47 29.55
C SER A 841 -22.39 -32.27 30.37
N ASN A 842 -21.09 -32.19 30.65
CA ASN A 842 -20.49 -31.03 31.34
C ASN A 842 -20.74 -29.68 30.63
N ASN A 843 -21.21 -29.69 29.38
CA ASN A 843 -21.49 -28.50 28.58
C ASN A 843 -22.98 -28.36 28.20
N THR A 844 -23.90 -29.15 28.77
CA THR A 844 -25.32 -28.98 28.45
C THR A 844 -25.79 -27.61 28.95
N TRP A 845 -26.19 -26.75 28.02
CA TRP A 845 -26.58 -25.36 28.30
C TRP A 845 -28.09 -25.23 28.47
N TYR A 846 -28.53 -24.31 29.34
CA TYR A 846 -29.92 -23.89 29.42
C TYR A 846 -30.08 -22.38 29.19
N VAL A 847 -31.27 -21.98 28.75
CA VAL A 847 -31.67 -20.58 28.64
C VAL A 847 -33.06 -20.35 29.24
N ASP A 848 -33.25 -19.20 29.88
CA ASP A 848 -34.54 -18.67 30.29
C ASP A 848 -34.74 -17.30 29.65
N TRP A 849 -35.59 -17.27 28.62
CA TRP A 849 -35.86 -16.07 27.84
C TRP A 849 -36.65 -15.01 28.61
N GLU A 850 -37.51 -15.40 29.56
CA GLU A 850 -38.34 -14.48 30.32
C GLU A 850 -37.55 -13.84 31.46
N ALA A 851 -36.73 -14.63 32.15
CA ALA A 851 -35.84 -14.14 33.20
C ALA A 851 -34.61 -13.42 32.66
N GLY A 852 -34.27 -13.63 31.38
CA GLY A 852 -33.07 -13.05 30.76
C GLY A 852 -31.79 -13.60 31.39
N VAL A 853 -31.76 -14.92 31.63
CA VAL A 853 -30.58 -15.64 32.13
C VAL A 853 -30.31 -16.90 31.32
N ASP A 854 -29.06 -17.31 31.26
CA ASP A 854 -28.62 -18.57 30.66
C ASP A 854 -27.42 -19.12 31.45
N GLY A 855 -27.15 -20.42 31.34
CA GLY A 855 -26.08 -21.04 32.11
C GLY A 855 -25.98 -22.54 31.89
N TYR A 856 -25.27 -23.23 32.78
CA TYR A 856 -25.17 -24.68 32.74
C TYR A 856 -26.43 -25.34 33.29
N ALA A 857 -26.84 -26.48 32.71
CA ALA A 857 -28.06 -27.18 33.09
C ALA A 857 -28.10 -27.63 34.56
N ASP A 858 -26.94 -27.79 35.21
CA ASP A 858 -26.85 -28.13 36.64
C ASP A 858 -27.16 -26.95 37.59
N GLU A 859 -27.39 -25.76 37.04
CA GLU A 859 -27.89 -24.58 37.76
C GLU A 859 -29.43 -24.50 37.79
N LEU A 860 -30.13 -25.42 37.13
CA LEU A 860 -31.58 -25.54 37.26
C LEU A 860 -31.95 -25.97 38.69
N ASP A 861 -33.14 -25.58 39.13
CA ASP A 861 -33.61 -25.88 40.48
C ASP A 861 -34.86 -26.77 40.45
N THR A 862 -35.00 -27.63 41.46
CA THR A 862 -36.20 -28.48 41.64
C THR A 862 -37.49 -27.64 41.60
N GLY A 863 -38.39 -28.02 40.69
CA GLY A 863 -39.65 -27.34 40.42
C GLY A 863 -39.65 -26.42 39.20
N ASP A 864 -38.50 -26.16 38.57
CA ASP A 864 -38.44 -25.49 37.27
C ASP A 864 -39.26 -26.26 36.23
N GLU A 865 -40.02 -25.55 35.39
CA GLU A 865 -40.61 -26.13 34.18
C GLU A 865 -39.67 -25.89 33.01
N VAL A 866 -39.42 -26.96 32.25
CA VAL A 866 -38.39 -26.99 31.21
C VAL A 866 -38.89 -27.67 29.94
N GLU A 867 -38.36 -27.22 28.81
CA GLU A 867 -38.38 -27.84 27.51
C GLU A 867 -36.99 -28.39 27.20
N ILE A 868 -36.88 -29.71 27.03
CA ILE A 868 -35.60 -30.40 26.85
C ILE A 868 -35.48 -30.88 25.41
N TYR A 869 -34.42 -30.45 24.73
CA TYR A 869 -34.01 -30.99 23.45
C TYR A 869 -33.12 -32.21 23.68
N LEU A 870 -33.47 -33.32 23.03
CA LEU A 870 -32.83 -34.60 23.20
C LEU A 870 -31.91 -34.96 22.03
N ASP A 871 -30.82 -35.66 22.35
CA ASP A 871 -29.92 -36.26 21.38
C ASP A 871 -30.62 -37.32 20.51
N PRO A 872 -30.00 -37.78 19.39
CA PRO A 872 -30.60 -38.77 18.50
C PRO A 872 -31.10 -40.06 19.18
N ASP A 873 -30.41 -40.52 20.22
CA ASP A 873 -30.77 -41.72 21.00
C ASP A 873 -31.84 -41.46 22.07
N ARG A 874 -32.24 -40.21 22.28
CA ARG A 874 -33.20 -39.74 23.30
C ARG A 874 -32.80 -40.12 24.73
N LYS A 875 -31.50 -40.16 25.02
CA LYS A 875 -30.94 -40.47 26.34
C LYS A 875 -30.31 -39.25 27.00
N LYS A 876 -29.87 -38.27 26.22
CA LYS A 876 -29.13 -37.10 26.71
C LYS A 876 -29.90 -35.83 26.42
N ALA A 877 -29.89 -34.92 27.38
CA ALA A 877 -30.31 -33.54 27.14
C ALA A 877 -29.15 -32.76 26.53
N VAL A 878 -29.38 -32.18 25.35
CA VAL A 878 -28.35 -31.44 24.59
C VAL A 878 -28.57 -29.92 24.63
N PHE A 879 -29.81 -29.48 24.90
CA PHE A 879 -30.15 -28.08 25.15
C PHE A 879 -31.44 -28.01 25.97
N ILE A 880 -31.58 -27.03 26.84
CA ILE A 880 -32.76 -26.89 27.72
C ILE A 880 -33.27 -25.45 27.68
N GLU A 881 -34.57 -25.25 27.50
CA GLU A 881 -35.22 -23.97 27.75
C GLU A 881 -36.01 -24.05 29.05
N ARG A 882 -35.72 -23.17 30.02
CA ARG A 882 -36.55 -23.01 31.21
C ARG A 882 -37.71 -22.09 30.87
N THR A 883 -38.91 -22.62 30.96
CA THR A 883 -40.15 -21.91 30.60
C THR A 883 -40.84 -21.28 31.81
N TYR A 884 -40.57 -21.79 33.01
CA TYR A 884 -41.09 -21.20 34.24
C TYR A 884 -40.26 -21.59 35.47
N SER A 885 -40.13 -20.65 36.40
CA SER A 885 -39.42 -20.83 37.67
C SER A 885 -40.36 -20.53 38.86
N PRO A 886 -40.60 -21.48 39.79
CA PRO A 886 -41.42 -21.25 40.97
C PRO A 886 -41.03 -20.01 41.78
N ARG A 887 -42.03 -19.19 42.14
CA ARG A 887 -41.86 -17.99 43.00
C ARG A 887 -41.57 -18.32 44.45
N PHE A 888 -42.03 -19.48 44.92
CA PHE A 888 -41.82 -19.94 46.28
C PHE A 888 -41.08 -21.26 46.25
N ARG A 889 -39.92 -21.28 46.92
CA ARG A 889 -39.11 -22.47 47.16
C ARG A 889 -38.57 -22.47 48.56
N VAL A 890 -38.60 -23.63 49.17
CA VAL A 890 -38.02 -23.85 50.48
C VAL A 890 -37.46 -25.26 50.53
N GLU A 891 -36.25 -25.38 51.06
CA GLU A 891 -35.67 -26.66 51.47
C GLU A 891 -35.60 -26.71 53.00
N GLY A 892 -35.83 -27.88 53.60
CA GLY A 892 -35.55 -28.06 55.02
C GLY A 892 -36.12 -29.36 55.57
N THR A 893 -36.08 -29.48 56.89
CA THR A 893 -36.58 -30.66 57.60
C THR A 893 -38.01 -30.44 58.07
N VAL A 894 -38.89 -31.40 57.81
CA VAL A 894 -40.26 -31.41 58.31
C VAL A 894 -40.24 -31.56 59.83
N THR A 895 -40.87 -30.62 60.53
CA THR A 895 -40.93 -30.53 62.00
C THR A 895 -42.35 -30.48 62.54
N GLY A 896 -43.34 -30.56 61.64
CA GLY A 896 -44.76 -30.64 62.00
C GLY A 896 -45.60 -31.00 60.80
N VAL A 897 -46.48 -32.00 60.93
CA VAL A 897 -47.38 -32.45 59.87
C VAL A 897 -48.84 -32.26 60.33
N SER A 898 -49.66 -31.60 59.51
CA SER A 898 -51.09 -31.39 59.80
C SER A 898 -51.93 -31.43 58.52
N GLY A 899 -52.39 -32.62 58.16
CA GLY A 899 -53.19 -32.83 56.95
C GLY A 899 -52.37 -32.56 55.69
N ARG A 900 -52.73 -31.51 54.94
CA ARG A 900 -52.00 -31.05 53.75
C ARG A 900 -51.00 -29.93 54.04
N ALA A 901 -50.82 -29.56 55.32
CA ALA A 901 -49.89 -28.53 55.73
C ALA A 901 -48.68 -29.11 56.47
N PHE A 902 -47.49 -28.59 56.16
CA PHE A 902 -46.22 -28.99 56.76
C PHE A 902 -45.53 -27.79 57.38
N THR A 903 -44.83 -27.98 58.50
CA THR A 903 -43.92 -27.00 59.07
C THR A 903 -42.50 -27.42 58.76
N ILE A 904 -41.81 -26.64 57.95
CA ILE A 904 -40.45 -26.92 57.49
C ILE A 904 -39.49 -26.01 58.27
N SER A 905 -38.45 -26.61 58.84
CA SER A 905 -37.40 -25.90 59.54
C SER A 905 -36.11 -25.93 58.72
N GLY A 906 -35.44 -24.79 58.62
CA GLY A 906 -34.12 -24.65 58.01
C GLY A 906 -33.37 -23.46 58.59
N ASP A 907 -32.32 -23.02 57.92
CA ASP A 907 -31.49 -21.89 58.37
C ASP A 907 -32.24 -20.55 58.38
N TYR A 908 -33.40 -20.49 57.72
CA TYR A 908 -34.35 -19.37 57.71
C TYR A 908 -35.36 -19.42 58.88
N GLY A 909 -35.23 -20.36 59.81
CA GLY A 909 -36.19 -20.59 60.89
C GLY A 909 -37.27 -21.58 60.45
N THR A 910 -38.53 -21.32 60.78
CA THR A 910 -39.64 -22.22 60.46
C THR A 910 -40.65 -21.57 59.53
N VAL A 911 -41.13 -22.32 58.54
CA VAL A 911 -42.17 -21.90 57.62
C VAL A 911 -43.25 -22.96 57.54
N ARG A 912 -44.50 -22.52 57.65
CA ARG A 912 -45.65 -23.39 57.41
C ARG A 912 -46.01 -23.29 55.93
N VAL A 913 -46.14 -24.43 55.27
CA VAL A 913 -46.54 -24.54 53.87
C VAL A 913 -47.79 -25.40 53.75
N GLU A 914 -48.60 -25.18 52.71
CA GLU A 914 -49.83 -25.92 52.44
C GLU A 914 -49.87 -26.44 50.98
N LEU A 915 -50.16 -27.73 50.83
CA LEU A 915 -50.26 -28.38 49.52
C LEU A 915 -51.59 -28.05 48.83
N ARG A 916 -51.50 -27.52 47.61
CA ARG A 916 -52.67 -27.41 46.73
C ARG A 916 -53.23 -28.79 46.38
N SER A 917 -54.49 -28.82 45.93
CA SER A 917 -55.09 -30.05 45.38
C SER A 917 -54.30 -30.53 44.16
N GLY A 918 -53.93 -31.80 44.14
CA GLY A 918 -53.15 -32.40 43.05
C GLY A 918 -51.64 -32.13 43.07
N ALA A 919 -51.08 -31.62 44.17
CA ALA A 919 -49.63 -31.49 44.33
C ALA A 919 -48.91 -32.83 44.06
N GLY A 920 -47.81 -32.77 43.29
CA GLY A 920 -46.90 -33.88 43.05
C GLY A 920 -45.96 -34.05 44.23
N ILE A 921 -45.76 -35.29 44.70
CA ILE A 921 -44.94 -35.59 45.86
C ILE A 921 -44.08 -36.78 45.51
N TYR A 922 -42.78 -36.60 45.63
CA TYR A 922 -41.80 -37.54 45.12
C TYR A 922 -40.77 -37.86 46.18
N GLU A 923 -40.42 -39.13 46.32
CA GLU A 923 -39.32 -39.62 47.16
C GLU A 923 -38.52 -40.63 46.33
N ASP A 924 -37.20 -40.48 46.25
CA ASP A 924 -36.32 -41.35 45.46
C ASP A 924 -36.82 -41.57 44.02
N GLY A 925 -37.35 -40.52 43.39
CA GLY A 925 -37.90 -40.59 42.04
C GLY A 925 -39.15 -41.49 41.95
N ARG A 926 -39.97 -41.57 43.00
CA ARG A 926 -41.27 -42.25 42.99
C ARG A 926 -42.34 -41.36 43.56
N ARG A 927 -43.52 -41.36 42.92
CA ARG A 927 -44.66 -40.61 43.43
C ARG A 927 -45.21 -41.27 44.68
N ILE A 928 -45.22 -40.54 45.80
CA ILE A 928 -45.78 -40.97 47.08
C ILE A 928 -47.02 -40.14 47.44
N HIS A 929 -47.76 -40.55 48.46
CA HIS A 929 -48.89 -39.80 48.98
C HIS A 929 -48.41 -38.76 50.01
N TYR A 930 -49.11 -37.63 50.14
CA TYR A 930 -48.72 -36.59 51.12
C TYR A 930 -48.76 -37.07 52.58
N GLY A 931 -49.50 -38.15 52.84
CA GLY A 931 -49.57 -38.79 54.15
C GLY A 931 -48.37 -39.67 54.46
N ASP A 932 -47.49 -39.92 53.48
CA ASP A 932 -46.24 -40.68 53.66
C ASP A 932 -45.08 -39.76 54.09
N ILE A 933 -45.29 -38.43 54.11
CA ILE A 933 -44.31 -37.47 54.64
C ILE A 933 -44.40 -37.45 56.17
N GLU A 934 -43.28 -37.69 56.83
CA GLU A 934 -43.14 -37.77 58.28
C GLU A 934 -42.31 -36.61 58.86
N GLU A 935 -42.43 -36.38 60.18
CA GLU A 935 -41.52 -35.47 60.87
C GLU A 935 -40.10 -36.06 60.87
N GLY A 936 -39.12 -35.28 60.41
CA GLY A 936 -37.75 -35.71 60.20
C GLY A 936 -37.35 -35.79 58.73
N ASP A 937 -38.31 -35.87 57.80
CA ASP A 937 -38.03 -35.89 56.36
C ASP A 937 -37.38 -34.58 55.91
N LYS A 938 -36.37 -34.69 55.04
CA LYS A 938 -35.81 -33.54 54.34
C LYS A 938 -36.55 -33.38 53.03
N ILE A 939 -37.05 -32.18 52.76
CA ILE A 939 -37.85 -31.91 51.57
C ILE A 939 -37.44 -30.61 50.89
N HIS A 940 -37.51 -30.61 49.56
CA HIS A 940 -37.67 -29.40 48.75
C HIS A 940 -39.14 -29.22 48.40
N VAL A 941 -39.66 -28.02 48.61
CA VAL A 941 -41.02 -27.66 48.21
C VAL A 941 -41.01 -26.51 47.23
N SER A 942 -41.82 -26.62 46.18
CA SER A 942 -41.97 -25.60 45.15
C SER A 942 -43.44 -25.27 44.92
N GLY A 943 -43.73 -23.96 44.82
CA GLY A 943 -45.09 -23.43 44.82
C GLY A 943 -45.18 -22.01 44.26
N SER A 944 -46.42 -21.51 44.18
CA SER A 944 -46.67 -20.10 43.89
C SER A 944 -46.55 -19.22 45.14
N SER A 945 -46.77 -19.81 46.32
CA SER A 945 -46.63 -19.20 47.65
C SER A 945 -46.56 -20.32 48.71
N ALA A 946 -46.29 -19.96 49.97
CA ALA A 946 -46.30 -20.91 51.07
C ALA A 946 -47.65 -21.65 51.19
N ASP A 947 -48.77 -21.00 50.87
CA ASP A 947 -50.13 -21.58 50.98
C ASP A 947 -50.57 -22.35 49.72
N SER A 948 -49.71 -22.47 48.71
CA SER A 948 -50.03 -23.14 47.44
C SER A 948 -48.81 -23.85 46.85
N ILE A 949 -48.37 -24.89 47.56
CA ILE A 949 -47.31 -25.80 47.11
C ILE A 949 -47.88 -26.83 46.15
N TYR A 950 -47.19 -27.02 45.03
CA TYR A 950 -47.60 -27.98 44.00
C TYR A 950 -46.59 -29.09 43.75
N LEU A 951 -45.37 -28.96 44.25
CA LEU A 951 -44.35 -29.99 44.20
C LEU A 951 -43.67 -30.12 45.56
N VAL A 952 -43.52 -31.36 46.02
CA VAL A 952 -42.65 -31.74 47.14
C VAL A 952 -41.72 -32.84 46.67
N VAL A 953 -40.43 -32.71 46.93
CA VAL A 953 -39.42 -33.72 46.68
C VAL A 953 -38.73 -34.05 48.00
N VAL A 954 -38.94 -35.26 48.50
CA VAL A 954 -38.27 -35.82 49.66
C VAL A 954 -36.87 -36.26 49.24
N THR A 955 -35.88 -35.76 49.95
CA THR A 955 -34.46 -36.04 49.73
C THR A 955 -33.92 -37.01 50.79
N PRO A 956 -33.00 -37.89 50.43
CA PRO A 956 -32.42 -38.87 51.35
C PRO A 956 -31.57 -38.29 52.51
#